data_AF-A0A2H1GUM8-F1
#
_entry.id   AF-A0A2H1GUM8-F1
#
_cell.length_a   1.000
_cell.length_b   1.000
_cell.length_c   1.000
_cell.angle_alpha   90.00
_cell.angle_beta   90.00
_cell.angle_gamma   90.00
#
_symmetry.space_group_name_H-M   'P 1'
#
loop_
_entity.id
_entity.type
_entity.pdbx_description
1 polymer ?
#
loop_
_entity_poly.entity_id
_entity_poly.type
_entity_poly.pdbx_seq_one_letter_code
_entity_poly.pdbx_strand_id
1 'polypeptide(L)'
;MATSRNLIDKAGVYYALLCFGFLFFAFRSIPQHKSGELTITTSAGDVQVQSVGGYDSTPTNLTKRADEYSCSKEKPCGNGACCGGSGFCGYGPTYCGKDCVANCEAVAECGQFAKDPGTECPLKTCCSEFGFCGTTELFCGKKCQSNCVLHPKPPAASSSSSIHQKKVIGYYESWSARKACHKVNPIDLPLDALTHVNFAFAFIDPKTYDIVTMDGETPASLFQETTNLKLIKNDLSVWISVGGWTFSDNNTATQPLFGEIAASDSKRQQFAKNAVHFMQQYGFDGLDIDWEYPTAPDRGGKPDDTKNFVLLMEALRKEFDASGNKFGLTFTAPSSYWYLRHFDLPGLVKHVDWINLMSYDLHGAWDSDNPIGSIVQGHTNLTEIQLAAELFWRVDIPPEKVLIGFGFYGRSFTLADPSCIEPGCPFSGASRKGPCTKTGGILGYYEIQNIIKGADSKKRATVSPVHDEASAVNYLVFDNDQWISYDDAVTFKQKTEWADSIGLGGSLIWASDLDDDKYSAHTGLLGRPIKSNQELKLTNKALSNPQAVVQDLSGSNGQQCYKYSGPCIKLDDHEAMANACSGNTVVGWDDAGCGKKKCHCGKPICCPANTAPKGCVWRGDNNGKGAKSDCSGQCRPGEINIQGISSSRGGGFENDGNTNKCGRGKKVFCCPSPDYDSFAGKCGYTDCGKDCPLTETAIFEKTDGCFPGVGKKKFCCPTSVELRDCRWERGGAECANAVCSPTEIEVDRDSQFGSSFLHGCAFGRKQAACCTIKKRPPPAAICAADRCKLVPELCLASQDPGGALSARALQADLTPGTWNTSVYDLSKRWDNKADYQAHYFGALFIMVVAQAYPPSGELYGLGEVFRYVWRSVVGICTGQAVNQQVVADGNRPPGTENAQSEHIIDRQIMRRFVEQAAQGTTHDQPESRLPAIGRAWFDYHWHEPNAGLAAQPPVGGPHGLQPATPNDRVMECFGTYDNPRPLLGTDADINGAKGLLMDLRRPVAIDRITRAARVAVRDDTAQATTELLTLVQTGFAVFDYLNTPEATIMWNTVRSNVRLQLRYIEDAFGVPNQLLQRWWQLFTEEYFALIQRRAREWADEAIDIAGAPFMDAYNAGRTLQQHGPVMAALSVWRAQLEQRISMPVNTGWRLPELGDGSGGGPGPMGFPGSSGGFGSSGGSGSSSGSGSTSGSGS
;
A
#
# COMPACT_ATOMS: atom_id res chain seq x y z
N MET A 1 -0.24 -55.55 -41.72
CA MET A 1 -1.59 -55.60 -42.33
C MET A 1 -2.19 -54.22 -42.12
N ALA A 2 -2.33 -53.40 -43.17
CA ALA A 2 -3.42 -53.42 -44.16
C ALA A 2 -4.68 -52.73 -43.59
N THR A 3 -5.30 -51.73 -44.24
CA THR A 3 -5.12 -51.13 -45.59
C THR A 3 -5.74 -49.71 -45.60
N SER A 4 -5.12 -48.67 -46.18
CA SER A 4 -5.42 -48.05 -47.52
C SER A 4 -6.90 -47.63 -47.76
N ARG A 5 -7.31 -46.56 -48.47
CA ARG A 5 -6.71 -45.54 -49.39
C ARG A 5 -7.85 -44.52 -49.75
N ASN A 6 -7.71 -43.37 -50.44
CA ASN A 6 -6.60 -42.67 -51.11
C ASN A 6 -6.86 -41.13 -51.23
N LEU A 7 -5.87 -40.43 -51.78
CA LEU A 7 -5.82 -39.12 -52.48
C LEU A 7 -6.98 -38.86 -53.48
N ILE A 8 -7.33 -37.61 -53.85
CA ILE A 8 -6.70 -36.76 -54.91
C ILE A 8 -7.39 -35.35 -54.91
N ASP A 9 -6.84 -34.19 -55.34
CA ASP A 9 -5.48 -33.63 -55.49
C ASP A 9 -5.56 -32.13 -55.98
N LYS A 10 -4.48 -31.31 -55.88
CA LYS A 10 -4.05 -30.04 -56.61
C LYS A 10 -5.06 -29.01 -57.21
N ALA A 11 -4.77 -27.72 -57.42
CA ALA A 11 -3.72 -26.71 -57.09
C ALA A 11 -4.29 -25.31 -57.52
N GLY A 12 -3.76 -24.09 -57.27
CA GLY A 12 -2.54 -23.45 -56.72
C GLY A 12 -2.71 -21.90 -56.91
N VAL A 13 -1.73 -20.97 -56.95
CA VAL A 13 -0.31 -20.85 -56.51
C VAL A 13 0.19 -19.40 -56.85
N TYR A 14 1.17 -18.83 -56.11
CA TYR A 14 1.84 -17.49 -56.30
C TYR A 14 1.01 -16.20 -56.04
N TYR A 15 1.57 -15.00 -55.75
CA TYR A 15 2.73 -14.54 -54.91
C TYR A 15 2.77 -12.97 -54.82
N ALA A 16 3.75 -12.40 -54.08
CA ALA A 16 4.12 -10.96 -53.99
C ALA A 16 3.18 -10.01 -53.18
N LEU A 17 3.59 -9.15 -52.21
CA LEU A 17 4.73 -8.18 -52.06
C LEU A 17 4.48 -6.84 -52.83
N LEU A 18 4.68 -5.61 -52.33
CA LEU A 18 5.14 -5.07 -51.02
C LEU A 18 4.96 -3.51 -50.94
N CYS A 19 5.32 -2.90 -49.78
CA CYS A 19 5.86 -1.54 -49.55
C CYS A 19 4.95 -0.27 -49.31
N PHE A 20 5.23 0.40 -48.17
CA PHE A 20 5.35 1.85 -47.82
C PHE A 20 4.59 2.97 -48.59
N GLY A 21 4.17 4.11 -47.99
CA GLY A 21 4.12 4.51 -46.55
C GLY A 21 4.12 6.04 -46.27
N PHE A 22 3.65 6.42 -45.05
CA PHE A 22 4.07 7.57 -44.20
C PHE A 22 3.72 9.08 -44.46
N LEU A 23 3.52 9.80 -43.32
CA LEU A 23 3.73 11.24 -42.98
C LEU A 23 2.71 12.39 -43.36
N PHE A 24 1.77 12.65 -42.43
CA PHE A 24 1.52 13.92 -41.66
C PHE A 24 0.92 15.27 -42.20
N PHE A 25 0.08 15.86 -41.31
CA PHE A 25 -0.18 17.29 -40.96
C PHE A 25 -1.08 18.27 -41.79
N ALA A 26 -2.31 18.52 -41.26
CA ALA A 26 -2.71 19.77 -40.52
C ALA A 26 -3.85 20.73 -41.03
N PHE A 27 -4.59 21.24 -40.03
CA PHE A 27 -5.33 22.53 -39.88
C PHE A 27 -6.77 22.82 -40.43
N ARG A 28 -7.72 22.94 -39.46
CA ARG A 28 -8.83 23.93 -39.26
C ARG A 28 -9.84 24.30 -40.38
N SER A 29 -11.14 24.26 -40.04
CA SER A 29 -12.01 25.47 -39.88
C SER A 29 -13.42 25.15 -39.30
N ILE A 30 -14.16 26.18 -38.87
CA ILE A 30 -15.47 26.17 -38.16
C ILE A 30 -16.16 27.53 -38.44
N PRO A 31 -17.52 27.71 -38.49
CA PRO A 31 -18.36 27.76 -37.27
C PRO A 31 -19.92 27.51 -37.35
N GLN A 32 -20.50 26.96 -36.27
CA GLN A 32 -21.76 27.38 -35.57
C GLN A 32 -23.19 27.42 -36.19
N HIS A 33 -24.16 27.39 -35.25
CA HIS A 33 -25.50 28.06 -35.22
C HIS A 33 -26.70 27.38 -35.96
N LYS A 34 -27.97 27.49 -35.48
CA LYS A 34 -28.52 28.11 -34.24
C LYS A 34 -29.84 27.46 -33.76
N SER A 35 -30.32 27.89 -32.60
CA SER A 35 -31.59 27.52 -31.95
C SER A 35 -32.84 28.13 -32.61
N GLY A 36 -34.02 27.61 -32.25
CA GLY A 36 -35.32 28.25 -32.48
C GLY A 36 -36.28 27.95 -31.33
N GLU A 37 -36.79 29.00 -30.68
CA GLU A 37 -37.89 28.92 -29.70
C GLU A 37 -39.25 28.94 -30.42
N LEU A 38 -40.32 28.48 -29.77
CA LEU A 38 -41.67 28.92 -30.11
C LEU A 38 -42.54 29.07 -28.84
N THR A 39 -43.44 30.05 -28.87
CA THR A 39 -44.04 30.66 -27.68
C THR A 39 -45.37 30.00 -27.28
N ILE A 40 -45.58 29.80 -25.98
CA ILE A 40 -46.90 29.42 -25.44
C ILE A 40 -47.78 30.67 -25.34
N THR A 41 -48.98 30.62 -25.94
CA THR A 41 -50.07 31.59 -25.71
C THR A 41 -51.14 31.00 -24.82
N THR A 42 -51.72 31.82 -23.94
CA THR A 42 -52.72 31.41 -22.95
C THR A 42 -54.14 31.86 -23.31
N SER A 43 -55.12 30.97 -23.09
CA SER A 43 -56.55 31.30 -23.03
C SER A 43 -57.27 30.29 -22.14
N ALA A 44 -58.11 30.77 -21.22
CA ALA A 44 -58.80 29.92 -20.24
C ALA A 44 -60.12 29.33 -20.78
N GLY A 45 -60.53 28.19 -20.22
CA GLY A 45 -61.81 27.53 -20.49
C GLY A 45 -61.91 26.17 -19.80
N ASP A 46 -62.72 26.09 -18.74
CA ASP A 46 -62.99 24.86 -17.99
C ASP A 46 -63.93 23.89 -18.75
N VAL A 47 -64.18 22.74 -18.10
CA VAL A 47 -65.41 21.90 -18.16
C VAL A 47 -65.29 20.53 -18.86
N GLN A 48 -65.27 19.50 -18.00
CA GLN A 48 -65.59 18.06 -18.20
C GLN A 48 -64.56 17.14 -18.90
N VAL A 49 -64.20 16.07 -18.18
CA VAL A 49 -63.45 14.90 -18.65
C VAL A 49 -64.39 13.70 -18.67
N GLN A 50 -64.53 13.05 -19.83
CA GLN A 50 -64.91 11.64 -19.93
C GLN A 50 -63.91 10.92 -20.85
N SER A 51 -63.76 9.61 -20.65
CA SER A 51 -62.64 8.82 -21.17
C SER A 51 -62.88 8.26 -22.58
N VAL A 52 -61.78 7.99 -23.30
CA VAL A 52 -61.33 6.62 -23.68
C VAL A 52 -60.15 6.70 -24.68
N GLY A 53 -59.07 5.93 -24.42
CA GLY A 53 -58.32 5.24 -25.49
C GLY A 53 -56.89 5.69 -25.84
N GLY A 54 -55.89 4.99 -25.25
CA GLY A 54 -54.51 4.89 -25.78
C GLY A 54 -53.54 6.03 -25.39
N TYR A 55 -52.23 5.78 -25.23
CA TYR A 55 -51.50 4.50 -25.25
C TYR A 55 -50.18 4.68 -24.46
N ASP A 56 -49.90 3.83 -23.48
CA ASP A 56 -48.54 3.50 -23.03
C ASP A 56 -48.54 2.11 -22.35
N SER A 57 -47.42 1.40 -22.35
CA SER A 57 -47.38 -0.06 -22.16
C SER A 57 -46.82 -0.51 -20.82
N THR A 58 -47.66 -1.18 -20.02
CA THR A 58 -47.24 -1.95 -18.84
C THR A 58 -46.90 -3.41 -19.20
N PRO A 59 -45.86 -4.01 -18.58
CA PRO A 59 -45.71 -5.46 -18.52
C PRO A 59 -46.77 -6.03 -17.56
N THR A 60 -47.78 -6.71 -18.10
CA THR A 60 -48.84 -7.30 -17.27
C THR A 60 -48.44 -8.68 -16.74
N ASN A 61 -48.17 -8.79 -15.44
CA ASN A 61 -48.34 -10.06 -14.74
C ASN A 61 -48.84 -9.87 -13.30
N LEU A 62 -50.04 -9.28 -13.18
CA LEU A 62 -50.75 -9.13 -11.91
C LEU A 62 -51.31 -10.48 -11.43
N THR A 63 -50.47 -11.28 -10.77
CA THR A 63 -50.99 -12.04 -9.63
C THR A 63 -51.47 -11.05 -8.58
N LYS A 64 -52.75 -11.13 -8.19
CA LYS A 64 -53.28 -10.30 -7.10
C LYS A 64 -52.58 -10.67 -5.79
N ARG A 65 -51.60 -9.86 -5.33
CA ARG A 65 -51.36 -9.74 -3.89
C ARG A 65 -52.65 -9.21 -3.25
N ALA A 66 -53.15 -9.91 -2.24
CA ALA A 66 -54.39 -9.55 -1.57
C ALA A 66 -54.13 -8.49 -0.48
N ASP A 67 -54.16 -7.23 -0.89
CA ASP A 67 -54.25 -6.03 -0.04
C ASP A 67 -53.40 -6.06 1.24
N GLU A 68 -52.08 -5.86 1.17
CA GLU A 68 -51.23 -5.75 2.37
C GLU A 68 -51.57 -4.53 3.25
N TYR A 69 -52.23 -3.52 2.68
CA TYR A 69 -52.68 -2.31 3.40
C TYR A 69 -54.16 -2.34 3.83
N SER A 70 -54.93 -3.39 3.47
CA SER A 70 -56.27 -3.58 4.03
C SER A 70 -56.22 -4.35 5.35
N CYS A 71 -57.09 -3.98 6.27
CA CYS A 71 -57.14 -4.53 7.61
C CYS A 71 -58.57 -4.65 8.12
N SER A 72 -58.74 -5.49 9.13
CA SER A 72 -59.95 -5.58 9.95
C SER A 72 -59.57 -5.85 11.40
N LYS A 73 -60.56 -6.08 12.26
CA LYS A 73 -60.35 -6.54 13.63
C LYS A 73 -59.70 -7.94 13.68
N GLU A 74 -59.97 -8.76 12.67
CA GLU A 74 -59.49 -10.14 12.50
C GLU A 74 -58.16 -10.21 11.71
N LYS A 75 -57.88 -9.19 10.89
CA LYS A 75 -56.61 -8.99 10.18
C LYS A 75 -56.02 -7.61 10.55
N PRO A 76 -55.36 -7.45 11.70
CA PRO A 76 -54.64 -6.22 12.04
C PRO A 76 -53.56 -5.87 11.01
N CYS A 77 -53.11 -4.61 11.02
CA CYS A 77 -52.05 -4.14 10.14
C CYS A 77 -50.71 -4.84 10.46
N GLY A 78 -50.11 -5.49 9.46
CA GLY A 78 -48.86 -6.25 9.62
C GLY A 78 -47.64 -5.41 10.01
N ASN A 79 -47.66 -4.11 9.73
CA ASN A 79 -46.65 -3.14 10.15
C ASN A 79 -46.92 -2.52 11.53
N GLY A 80 -47.94 -3.00 12.27
CA GLY A 80 -48.30 -2.47 13.59
C GLY A 80 -49.03 -1.12 13.59
N ALA A 81 -49.29 -0.51 12.43
CA ALA A 81 -50.05 0.75 12.33
C ALA A 81 -51.52 0.57 12.74
N CYS A 82 -52.22 1.67 13.03
CA CYS A 82 -53.64 1.66 13.37
C CYS A 82 -54.50 1.20 12.19
N CYS A 83 -55.45 0.30 12.43
CA CYS A 83 -56.46 -0.07 11.44
C CYS A 83 -57.68 0.85 11.57
N GLY A 84 -57.80 1.83 10.68
CA GLY A 84 -58.91 2.76 10.66
C GLY A 84 -60.22 2.10 10.20
N GLY A 85 -61.36 2.69 10.57
CA GLY A 85 -62.70 2.19 10.21
C GLY A 85 -63.02 2.19 8.71
N SER A 86 -62.15 2.78 7.89
CA SER A 86 -62.15 2.65 6.43
C SER A 86 -61.61 1.30 5.93
N GLY A 87 -61.07 0.46 6.82
CA GLY A 87 -60.43 -0.82 6.48
C GLY A 87 -58.98 -0.69 6.01
N PHE A 88 -58.30 0.44 6.30
CA PHE A 88 -56.93 0.72 5.87
C PHE A 88 -55.99 1.05 7.03
N CYS A 89 -54.70 0.77 6.82
CA CYS A 89 -53.62 0.98 7.79
C CYS A 89 -53.02 2.39 7.72
N GLY A 90 -52.78 3.02 8.88
CA GLY A 90 -52.12 4.34 8.97
C GLY A 90 -51.94 4.85 10.40
N TYR A 91 -51.56 6.12 10.55
CA TYR A 91 -51.34 6.78 11.84
C TYR A 91 -52.10 8.10 11.99
N GLY A 92 -52.21 8.58 13.22
CA GLY A 92 -52.90 9.84 13.55
C GLY A 92 -54.43 9.73 13.54
N PRO A 93 -55.16 10.85 13.72
CA PRO A 93 -56.59 10.84 14.07
C PRO A 93 -57.53 10.15 13.07
N THR A 94 -57.11 10.01 11.80
CA THR A 94 -57.91 9.35 10.75
C THR A 94 -57.91 7.82 10.88
N TYR A 95 -56.84 7.24 11.42
CA TYR A 95 -56.63 5.79 11.49
C TYR A 95 -56.65 5.27 12.94
N CYS A 96 -56.09 6.03 13.88
CA CYS A 96 -56.10 5.76 15.32
C CYS A 96 -57.29 6.45 16.05
N GLY A 97 -58.26 6.96 15.29
CA GLY A 97 -59.44 7.66 15.81
C GLY A 97 -60.47 6.71 16.45
N LYS A 98 -61.65 7.27 16.77
CA LYS A 98 -62.75 6.53 17.43
C LYS A 98 -63.25 5.32 16.63
N ASP A 99 -63.11 5.36 15.31
CA ASP A 99 -63.57 4.32 14.40
C ASP A 99 -62.49 3.24 14.12
N CYS A 100 -61.36 3.29 14.83
CA CYS A 100 -60.31 2.30 14.74
C CYS A 100 -60.75 0.92 15.25
N VAL A 101 -60.33 -0.15 14.56
CA VAL A 101 -60.75 -1.54 14.86
C VAL A 101 -59.62 -2.48 15.32
N ALA A 102 -58.35 -2.09 15.14
CA ALA A 102 -57.17 -2.80 15.63
C ALA A 102 -55.96 -1.85 15.76
N ASN A 103 -55.01 -2.16 16.65
CA ASN A 103 -53.77 -1.40 16.89
C ASN A 103 -53.98 0.09 17.27
N CYS A 104 -55.08 0.44 17.91
CA CYS A 104 -55.55 1.85 18.01
C CYS A 104 -54.71 2.77 18.92
N GLU A 105 -53.79 2.23 19.70
CA GLU A 105 -52.81 2.99 20.49
C GLU A 105 -51.46 3.16 19.77
N ALA A 106 -51.34 2.70 18.52
CA ALA A 106 -50.11 2.82 17.74
C ALA A 106 -49.82 4.27 17.35
N VAL A 107 -48.56 4.64 17.48
CA VAL A 107 -48.00 5.95 17.13
C VAL A 107 -47.09 5.81 15.92
N ALA A 108 -46.90 6.90 15.18
CA ALA A 108 -46.05 6.91 14.01
C ALA A 108 -44.56 6.76 14.36
N GLU A 109 -43.75 6.36 13.38
CA GLU A 109 -42.28 6.32 13.50
C GLU A 109 -41.70 7.74 13.60
N CYS A 110 -42.33 8.72 12.93
CA CYS A 110 -41.85 10.09 12.85
C CYS A 110 -42.96 11.16 12.77
N GLY A 111 -42.55 12.42 12.95
CA GLY A 111 -43.37 13.60 12.68
C GLY A 111 -44.46 13.88 13.73
N GLN A 112 -45.52 14.56 13.32
CA GLN A 112 -46.58 15.07 14.21
C GLN A 112 -47.45 13.99 14.91
N PHE A 113 -47.38 12.74 14.44
CA PHE A 113 -48.13 11.61 14.98
C PHE A 113 -47.24 10.58 15.70
N ALA A 114 -45.95 10.87 15.86
CA ALA A 114 -45.06 10.06 16.69
C ALA A 114 -45.40 10.21 18.18
N LYS A 115 -44.85 9.32 19.00
CA LYS A 115 -45.01 9.34 20.47
C LYS A 115 -44.68 10.71 21.06
N ASP A 116 -43.56 11.27 20.61
CA ASP A 116 -43.04 12.56 20.96
C ASP A 116 -43.06 13.42 19.67
N PRO A 117 -44.07 14.29 19.49
CA PRO A 117 -44.34 14.95 18.21
C PRO A 117 -43.15 15.74 17.67
N GLY A 118 -42.77 15.45 16.43
CA GLY A 118 -41.57 16.00 15.80
C GLY A 118 -40.34 15.08 15.83
N THR A 119 -40.48 13.85 16.33
CA THR A 119 -39.45 12.81 16.19
C THR A 119 -39.02 12.67 14.73
N GLU A 120 -37.71 12.74 14.48
CA GLU A 120 -37.13 12.52 13.15
C GLU A 120 -36.86 11.04 12.88
N CYS A 121 -36.81 10.67 11.61
CA CYS A 121 -36.48 9.31 11.20
C CYS A 121 -35.03 8.93 11.49
N PRO A 122 -34.76 7.63 11.78
CA PRO A 122 -33.42 7.08 11.77
C PRO A 122 -32.64 7.45 10.50
N LEU A 123 -31.34 7.68 10.67
CA LEU A 123 -30.42 8.12 9.62
C LEU A 123 -30.87 9.37 8.83
N LYS A 124 -31.68 10.26 9.45
CA LYS A 124 -32.27 11.44 8.80
C LYS A 124 -32.90 11.09 7.43
N THR A 125 -33.61 9.97 7.37
CA THR A 125 -34.45 9.62 6.21
C THR A 125 -35.72 10.47 6.16
N CYS A 126 -36.42 10.51 5.02
CA CYS A 126 -37.58 11.39 4.83
C CYS A 126 -38.76 10.92 5.70
N CYS A 127 -39.31 11.82 6.51
CA CYS A 127 -40.57 11.55 7.22
C CYS A 127 -41.77 11.86 6.33
N SER A 128 -42.50 10.85 5.87
CA SER A 128 -43.69 11.00 5.02
C SER A 128 -44.83 11.81 5.68
N GLU A 129 -45.81 12.30 4.91
CA GLU A 129 -46.97 13.02 5.47
C GLU A 129 -47.80 12.19 6.47
N PHE A 130 -47.67 10.85 6.38
CA PHE A 130 -48.38 9.88 7.22
C PHE A 130 -47.55 9.36 8.41
N GLY A 131 -46.28 9.79 8.54
CA GLY A 131 -45.41 9.46 9.69
C GLY A 131 -44.63 8.14 9.58
N PHE A 132 -44.52 7.56 8.37
CA PHE A 132 -43.56 6.50 8.05
C PHE A 132 -42.24 7.09 7.56
N CYS A 133 -41.12 6.41 7.84
CA CYS A 133 -39.79 6.78 7.36
C CYS A 133 -39.39 6.04 6.07
N GLY A 134 -38.64 6.71 5.19
CA GLY A 134 -38.08 6.08 4.00
C GLY A 134 -37.27 7.03 3.11
N THR A 135 -36.76 6.51 1.98
CA THR A 135 -35.84 7.23 1.08
C THR A 135 -36.40 7.52 -0.32
N THR A 136 -37.57 6.99 -0.68
CA THR A 136 -38.16 7.17 -2.03
C THR A 136 -39.12 8.38 -2.08
N GLU A 137 -39.56 8.76 -3.29
CA GLU A 137 -40.48 9.88 -3.51
C GLU A 137 -41.80 9.77 -2.72
N LEU A 138 -42.25 8.55 -2.42
CA LEU A 138 -43.43 8.30 -1.58
C LEU A 138 -43.27 8.84 -0.15
N PHE A 139 -42.03 8.92 0.34
CA PHE A 139 -41.70 9.46 1.66
C PHE A 139 -41.20 10.91 1.57
N CYS A 140 -40.40 11.24 0.55
CA CYS A 140 -39.80 12.55 0.34
C CYS A 140 -40.70 13.56 -0.42
N GLY A 141 -41.99 13.25 -0.62
CA GLY A 141 -42.93 14.07 -1.39
C GLY A 141 -43.25 15.45 -0.77
N LYS A 142 -44.05 16.26 -1.47
CA LYS A 142 -44.33 17.69 -1.16
C LYS A 142 -44.87 18.02 0.25
N LYS A 143 -45.30 17.03 1.02
CA LYS A 143 -45.82 17.14 2.40
C LYS A 143 -44.98 16.35 3.41
N CYS A 144 -43.79 15.90 3.01
CA CYS A 144 -42.81 15.35 3.92
C CYS A 144 -42.57 16.32 5.11
N GLN A 145 -42.48 15.76 6.31
CA GLN A 145 -42.48 16.52 7.58
C GLN A 145 -41.08 16.92 8.03
N SER A 146 -40.05 16.13 7.70
CA SER A 146 -38.64 16.39 8.02
C SER A 146 -37.69 15.61 7.12
N ASN A 147 -36.46 16.13 6.96
CA ASN A 147 -35.36 15.53 6.18
C ASN A 147 -35.71 15.18 4.72
N CYS A 148 -36.49 16.06 4.08
CA CYS A 148 -37.13 15.86 2.76
C CYS A 148 -36.16 16.01 1.57
N VAL A 149 -35.01 15.33 1.64
CA VAL A 149 -33.99 15.30 0.59
C VAL A 149 -34.02 13.91 -0.05
N LEU A 150 -34.47 13.82 -1.30
CA LEU A 150 -34.56 12.55 -2.02
C LEU A 150 -33.16 11.94 -2.19
N HIS A 151 -32.27 12.66 -2.87
CA HIS A 151 -30.87 12.27 -3.10
C HIS A 151 -29.92 13.27 -2.40
N PRO A 152 -29.44 12.97 -1.18
CA PRO A 152 -28.37 13.75 -0.55
C PRO A 152 -27.10 13.63 -1.38
N LYS A 153 -26.29 14.69 -1.39
CA LYS A 153 -24.96 14.65 -2.03
C LYS A 153 -23.91 14.24 -1.00
N PRO A 154 -22.82 13.57 -1.42
CA PRO A 154 -21.67 13.36 -0.54
C PRO A 154 -21.16 14.71 0.01
N PRO A 155 -20.75 14.77 1.29
CA PRO A 155 -19.95 15.87 1.80
C PRO A 155 -18.72 16.11 0.92
N ALA A 156 -18.28 17.38 0.81
CA ALA A 156 -17.35 17.81 -0.24
C ALA A 156 -16.02 17.03 -0.26
N ALA A 157 -15.88 16.11 -1.22
CA ALA A 157 -14.73 15.23 -1.34
C ALA A 157 -13.55 15.90 -2.09
N SER A 158 -12.35 15.81 -1.51
CA SER A 158 -11.12 16.46 -2.00
C SER A 158 -10.05 15.47 -2.48
N SER A 159 -10.47 14.39 -3.13
CA SER A 159 -9.62 13.24 -3.49
C SER A 159 -9.25 13.21 -4.98
N SER A 160 -7.96 13.38 -5.30
CA SER A 160 -7.41 13.15 -6.65
C SER A 160 -6.67 11.80 -6.79
N SER A 161 -6.59 11.00 -5.73
CA SER A 161 -6.00 9.66 -5.72
C SER A 161 -7.07 8.56 -5.65
N SER A 162 -6.80 7.43 -6.29
CA SER A 162 -7.73 6.29 -6.36
C SER A 162 -7.82 5.55 -5.01
N ILE A 163 -8.98 4.96 -4.70
CA ILE A 163 -9.23 4.15 -3.51
C ILE A 163 -8.14 3.09 -3.27
N HIS A 164 -7.67 2.44 -4.34
CA HIS A 164 -6.66 1.39 -4.26
C HIS A 164 -5.24 1.93 -3.98
N GLN A 165 -5.00 3.23 -4.16
CA GLN A 165 -3.78 3.92 -3.69
C GLN A 165 -3.88 4.31 -2.21
N LYS A 166 -5.09 4.33 -1.63
CA LYS A 166 -5.34 4.63 -0.21
C LYS A 166 -5.31 3.36 0.64
N LYS A 167 -6.22 2.42 0.40
CA LYS A 167 -6.33 1.14 1.13
C LYS A 167 -6.92 0.04 0.26
N VAL A 168 -6.36 -1.16 0.38
CA VAL A 168 -6.93 -2.42 -0.12
C VAL A 168 -6.90 -3.41 1.04
N ILE A 169 -8.08 -3.70 1.60
CA ILE A 169 -8.24 -4.61 2.75
C ILE A 169 -8.71 -5.97 2.24
N GLY A 170 -7.92 -7.02 2.46
CA GLY A 170 -8.36 -8.39 2.19
C GLY A 170 -8.86 -9.05 3.46
N TYR A 171 -10.15 -9.39 3.54
CA TYR A 171 -10.62 -10.32 4.57
C TYR A 171 -10.14 -11.73 4.22
N TYR A 172 -9.77 -12.50 5.25
CA TYR A 172 -9.31 -13.87 5.15
C TYR A 172 -10.18 -14.80 5.99
N GLU A 173 -10.93 -15.70 5.35
CA GLU A 173 -11.73 -16.71 6.02
C GLU A 173 -10.82 -17.69 6.78
N SER A 174 -10.84 -17.67 8.11
CA SER A 174 -10.03 -18.55 8.96
C SER A 174 -10.36 -20.05 8.75
N TRP A 175 -11.58 -20.34 8.27
CA TRP A 175 -12.00 -21.68 7.86
C TRP A 175 -11.41 -22.14 6.52
N SER A 176 -10.83 -21.25 5.70
CA SER A 176 -10.11 -21.64 4.47
C SER A 176 -8.87 -22.47 4.72
N ALA A 177 -8.22 -22.29 5.87
CA ALA A 177 -7.15 -23.18 6.33
C ALA A 177 -7.59 -24.64 6.52
N ARG A 178 -8.91 -24.92 6.61
CA ARG A 178 -9.47 -26.27 6.76
C ARG A 178 -10.45 -26.70 5.65
N LYS A 179 -10.62 -25.91 4.58
CA LYS A 179 -11.31 -26.33 3.35
C LYS A 179 -10.60 -27.56 2.75
N ALA A 180 -11.37 -28.48 2.17
CA ALA A 180 -10.86 -29.75 1.60
C ALA A 180 -10.43 -29.63 0.11
N CYS A 181 -10.84 -28.57 -0.57
CA CYS A 181 -10.43 -28.16 -1.90
C CYS A 181 -10.48 -26.63 -1.98
N HIS A 182 -9.62 -26.04 -2.82
CA HIS A 182 -9.23 -24.62 -2.73
C HIS A 182 -8.95 -24.20 -1.27
N LYS A 183 -7.98 -24.90 -0.67
CA LYS A 183 -7.46 -24.59 0.67
C LYS A 183 -6.47 -23.44 0.56
N VAL A 184 -6.74 -22.35 1.28
CA VAL A 184 -5.89 -21.17 1.36
C VAL A 184 -5.45 -20.98 2.82
N ASN A 185 -4.14 -20.92 3.05
CA ASN A 185 -3.53 -20.53 4.33
C ASN A 185 -3.11 -19.04 4.23
N PRO A 186 -2.80 -18.34 5.33
CA PRO A 186 -2.48 -16.91 5.29
C PRO A 186 -1.31 -16.58 4.33
N ILE A 187 -0.33 -17.50 4.24
CA ILE A 187 0.84 -17.41 3.36
C ILE A 187 0.53 -17.44 1.85
N ASP A 188 -0.67 -17.90 1.49
CA ASP A 188 -1.14 -18.04 0.10
C ASP A 188 -1.92 -16.80 -0.37
N LEU A 189 -2.15 -15.81 0.49
CA LEU A 189 -2.81 -14.55 0.15
C LEU A 189 -1.92 -13.65 -0.73
N PRO A 190 -2.46 -12.91 -1.72
CA PRO A 190 -1.68 -12.06 -2.62
C PRO A 190 -1.25 -10.73 -1.96
N LEU A 191 -0.18 -10.75 -1.15
CA LEU A 191 0.24 -9.59 -0.36
C LEU A 191 0.73 -8.37 -1.19
N ASP A 192 1.00 -8.56 -2.48
CA ASP A 192 1.34 -7.45 -3.40
C ASP A 192 0.10 -6.62 -3.74
N ALA A 193 -1.10 -7.21 -3.63
CA ALA A 193 -2.38 -6.53 -3.82
C ALA A 193 -2.85 -5.76 -2.57
N LEU A 194 -2.63 -6.33 -1.39
CA LEU A 194 -3.27 -5.91 -0.14
C LEU A 194 -2.40 -4.90 0.65
N THR A 195 -3.01 -3.86 1.22
CA THR A 195 -2.36 -3.01 2.24
C THR A 195 -2.73 -3.43 3.66
N HIS A 196 -3.91 -4.06 3.83
CA HIS A 196 -4.37 -4.62 5.10
C HIS A 196 -4.85 -6.07 4.90
N VAL A 197 -4.67 -6.93 5.90
CA VAL A 197 -5.31 -8.26 5.98
C VAL A 197 -6.15 -8.33 7.26
N ASN A 198 -7.44 -8.59 7.13
CA ASN A 198 -8.36 -8.79 8.25
C ASN A 198 -8.60 -10.29 8.47
N PHE A 199 -8.23 -10.82 9.63
CA PHE A 199 -8.50 -12.21 9.99
C PHE A 199 -9.98 -12.37 10.38
N ALA A 200 -10.74 -13.16 9.60
CA ALA A 200 -12.18 -13.33 9.76
C ALA A 200 -12.54 -14.80 10.09
N PHE A 201 -12.96 -15.17 11.30
CA PHE A 201 -13.17 -14.35 12.49
C PHE A 201 -12.53 -14.98 13.72
N ALA A 202 -12.28 -14.14 14.72
CA ALA A 202 -12.26 -14.58 16.12
C ALA A 202 -13.62 -14.33 16.78
N PHE A 203 -13.95 -15.15 17.78
CA PHE A 203 -15.14 -14.98 18.62
C PHE A 203 -14.71 -14.47 20.01
N ILE A 204 -15.70 -14.28 20.89
CA ILE A 204 -15.54 -13.82 22.26
C ILE A 204 -15.97 -14.95 23.21
N ASP A 205 -15.15 -15.30 24.21
CA ASP A 205 -15.56 -16.26 25.24
C ASP A 205 -16.68 -15.65 26.13
N PRO A 206 -17.81 -16.36 26.34
CA PRO A 206 -18.98 -15.82 27.06
C PRO A 206 -18.78 -15.63 28.57
N LYS A 207 -17.65 -16.06 29.15
CA LYS A 207 -17.36 -15.98 30.59
C LYS A 207 -16.24 -14.99 30.91
N THR A 208 -15.18 -14.96 30.11
CA THR A 208 -14.01 -14.09 30.34
C THR A 208 -13.99 -12.84 29.46
N TYR A 209 -14.76 -12.87 28.35
CA TYR A 209 -14.69 -11.91 27.25
C TYR A 209 -13.31 -11.85 26.56
N ASP A 210 -12.55 -12.94 26.58
CA ASP A 210 -11.31 -13.05 25.81
C ASP A 210 -11.61 -13.26 24.32
N ILE A 211 -10.73 -12.77 23.45
CA ILE A 211 -10.77 -13.06 22.01
C ILE A 211 -10.22 -14.48 21.80
N VAL A 212 -11.02 -15.34 21.15
CA VAL A 212 -10.77 -16.78 20.97
C VAL A 212 -11.01 -17.20 19.51
N THR A 213 -10.58 -18.40 19.13
CA THR A 213 -10.93 -18.96 17.81
C THR A 213 -12.45 -19.13 17.69
N MET A 214 -13.01 -18.92 16.50
CA MET A 214 -14.46 -19.02 16.28
C MET A 214 -15.05 -20.40 16.56
N ASP A 215 -14.23 -21.44 16.47
CA ASP A 215 -14.56 -22.82 16.78
C ASP A 215 -13.30 -23.57 17.26
N GLY A 216 -13.50 -24.84 17.66
CA GLY A 216 -12.43 -25.74 18.10
C GLY A 216 -11.72 -26.51 16.98
N GLU A 217 -12.08 -26.29 15.70
CA GLU A 217 -11.37 -26.85 14.54
C GLU A 217 -10.29 -25.89 14.02
N THR A 218 -10.50 -24.59 14.23
CA THR A 218 -9.61 -23.49 13.85
C THR A 218 -8.35 -23.49 14.73
N PRO A 219 -7.14 -23.68 14.18
CA PRO A 219 -5.93 -23.67 14.99
C PRO A 219 -5.62 -22.27 15.51
N ALA A 220 -5.39 -22.12 16.82
CA ALA A 220 -4.98 -20.83 17.41
C ALA A 220 -3.58 -20.35 16.92
N SER A 221 -2.80 -21.21 16.26
CA SER A 221 -1.58 -20.82 15.56
C SER A 221 -1.86 -19.91 14.36
N LEU A 222 -3.04 -20.01 13.75
CA LEU A 222 -3.42 -19.27 12.55
C LEU A 222 -3.41 -17.74 12.77
N PHE A 223 -3.66 -17.28 14.01
CA PHE A 223 -3.47 -15.88 14.41
C PHE A 223 -2.02 -15.43 14.18
N GLN A 224 -1.05 -16.17 14.73
CA GLN A 224 0.38 -15.89 14.58
C GLN A 224 0.86 -16.10 13.14
N GLU A 225 0.34 -17.10 12.43
CA GLU A 225 0.65 -17.34 11.01
C GLU A 225 0.20 -16.16 10.12
N THR A 226 -0.89 -15.48 10.49
CA THR A 226 -1.41 -14.31 9.77
C THR A 226 -0.65 -13.04 10.13
N THR A 227 -0.32 -12.78 11.40
CA THR A 227 0.51 -11.61 11.76
C THR A 227 1.96 -11.75 11.25
N ASN A 228 2.46 -12.98 11.12
CA ASN A 228 3.75 -13.29 10.48
C ASN A 228 3.81 -12.91 8.98
N LEU A 229 2.70 -12.57 8.33
CA LEU A 229 2.73 -12.02 6.95
C LEU A 229 3.52 -10.70 6.87
N LYS A 230 3.66 -9.97 7.98
CA LYS A 230 4.51 -8.78 8.07
C LYS A 230 6.01 -9.08 7.91
N LEU A 231 6.44 -10.34 8.05
CA LEU A 231 7.80 -10.81 7.73
C LEU A 231 8.04 -10.95 6.21
N ILE A 232 7.01 -10.74 5.40
CA ILE A 232 7.00 -10.84 3.93
C ILE A 232 6.91 -9.44 3.33
N LYS A 233 6.02 -8.62 3.90
CA LYS A 233 5.72 -7.26 3.51
C LYS A 233 5.66 -6.40 4.77
N ASN A 234 6.74 -5.68 5.05
CA ASN A 234 6.93 -4.95 6.31
C ASN A 234 5.96 -3.76 6.47
N ASP A 235 5.38 -3.29 5.38
CA ASP A 235 4.36 -2.23 5.30
C ASP A 235 2.91 -2.75 5.34
N LEU A 236 2.70 -4.08 5.42
CA LEU A 236 1.39 -4.68 5.56
C LEU A 236 0.86 -4.46 6.99
N SER A 237 -0.40 -4.02 7.12
CA SER A 237 -1.12 -4.00 8.39
C SER A 237 -1.96 -5.27 8.54
N VAL A 238 -1.94 -5.93 9.69
CA VAL A 238 -2.69 -7.17 9.93
C VAL A 238 -3.62 -6.98 11.13
N TRP A 239 -4.91 -7.15 10.90
CA TRP A 239 -6.01 -6.84 11.80
C TRP A 239 -6.78 -8.10 12.19
N ILE A 240 -7.46 -8.05 13.32
CA ILE A 240 -8.37 -9.12 13.78
C ILE A 240 -9.82 -8.64 13.68
N SER A 241 -10.66 -9.34 12.93
CA SER A 241 -12.11 -9.10 12.90
C SER A 241 -12.80 -10.03 13.90
N VAL A 242 -13.66 -9.44 14.74
CA VAL A 242 -14.42 -10.14 15.78
C VAL A 242 -15.91 -10.00 15.49
N GLY A 243 -16.61 -11.14 15.44
CA GLY A 243 -18.04 -11.20 15.12
C GLY A 243 -18.34 -11.98 13.84
N GLY A 244 -19.09 -11.36 12.93
CA GLY A 244 -19.58 -11.95 11.69
C GLY A 244 -20.83 -12.83 11.87
N TRP A 245 -21.47 -13.21 10.76
CA TRP A 245 -22.83 -13.76 10.77
C TRP A 245 -23.08 -14.89 11.76
N THR A 246 -22.20 -15.89 11.83
CA THR A 246 -22.39 -17.04 12.73
C THR A 246 -22.15 -16.71 14.21
N PHE A 247 -21.49 -15.60 14.55
CA PHE A 247 -21.41 -15.13 15.94
C PHE A 247 -22.79 -14.72 16.49
N SER A 248 -23.62 -14.11 15.65
CA SER A 248 -24.96 -13.62 15.99
C SER A 248 -26.10 -14.57 15.59
N ASP A 249 -25.81 -15.84 15.26
CA ASP A 249 -26.83 -16.83 14.92
C ASP A 249 -27.74 -17.18 16.11
N ASN A 250 -29.03 -17.37 15.82
CA ASN A 250 -30.07 -17.52 16.83
C ASN A 250 -29.90 -18.74 17.74
N ASN A 251 -30.07 -18.53 19.05
CA ASN A 251 -29.95 -19.54 20.12
C ASN A 251 -28.50 -20.02 20.38
N THR A 252 -27.49 -19.29 19.92
CA THR A 252 -26.08 -19.55 20.25
C THR A 252 -25.67 -18.89 21.58
N ALA A 253 -24.56 -19.34 22.17
CA ALA A 253 -23.97 -18.72 23.36
C ALA A 253 -23.27 -17.37 23.05
N THR A 254 -22.98 -17.10 21.78
CA THR A 254 -22.31 -15.88 21.29
C THR A 254 -23.30 -14.77 20.95
N GLN A 255 -24.51 -15.10 20.49
CA GLN A 255 -25.54 -14.15 20.08
C GLN A 255 -25.74 -12.93 21.02
N PRO A 256 -25.91 -13.09 22.36
CA PRO A 256 -26.18 -11.94 23.21
C PRO A 256 -24.93 -11.10 23.55
N LEU A 257 -23.71 -11.58 23.23
CA LEU A 257 -22.48 -11.07 23.84
C LEU A 257 -22.15 -9.64 23.46
N PHE A 258 -22.31 -9.21 22.21
CA PHE A 258 -22.06 -7.81 21.85
C PHE A 258 -22.98 -6.86 22.63
N GLY A 259 -24.30 -7.12 22.64
CA GLY A 259 -25.25 -6.30 23.40
C GLY A 259 -25.02 -6.36 24.91
N GLU A 260 -24.62 -7.51 25.47
CA GLU A 260 -24.27 -7.62 26.90
C GLU A 260 -22.99 -6.86 27.27
N ILE A 261 -21.93 -6.99 26.47
CA ILE A 261 -20.66 -6.29 26.67
C ILE A 261 -20.89 -4.80 26.52
N ALA A 262 -21.55 -4.37 25.44
CA ALA A 262 -21.85 -2.98 25.15
C ALA A 262 -22.71 -2.32 26.25
N ALA A 263 -23.70 -3.02 26.82
CA ALA A 263 -24.59 -2.46 27.84
C ALA A 263 -23.94 -2.26 29.23
N SER A 264 -22.81 -2.92 29.52
CA SER A 264 -22.23 -2.95 30.87
C SER A 264 -20.82 -2.37 30.89
N ASP A 265 -20.61 -1.25 31.60
CA ASP A 265 -19.32 -0.55 31.60
C ASP A 265 -18.14 -1.43 32.02
N SER A 266 -18.29 -2.24 33.07
CA SER A 266 -17.26 -3.18 33.48
C SER A 266 -16.97 -4.27 32.44
N LYS A 267 -17.98 -4.72 31.67
CA LYS A 267 -17.77 -5.65 30.55
C LYS A 267 -17.06 -4.97 29.37
N ARG A 268 -17.46 -3.74 29.00
CA ARG A 268 -16.76 -2.94 27.96
C ARG A 268 -15.28 -2.78 28.29
N GLN A 269 -14.97 -2.37 29.51
CA GLN A 269 -13.61 -2.15 29.98
C GLN A 269 -12.80 -3.46 30.06
N GLN A 270 -13.43 -4.59 30.42
CA GLN A 270 -12.77 -5.90 30.40
C GLN A 270 -12.47 -6.35 28.96
N PHE A 271 -13.46 -6.29 28.06
CA PHE A 271 -13.27 -6.67 26.65
C PHE A 271 -12.22 -5.81 25.96
N ALA A 272 -12.19 -4.49 26.21
CA ALA A 272 -11.18 -3.60 25.64
C ALA A 272 -9.75 -3.97 26.07
N LYS A 273 -9.57 -4.36 27.34
CA LYS A 273 -8.28 -4.85 27.87
C LYS A 273 -7.88 -6.18 27.30
N ASN A 274 -8.82 -7.10 27.16
CA ASN A 274 -8.59 -8.41 26.53
C ASN A 274 -8.22 -8.24 25.05
N ALA A 275 -8.85 -7.30 24.34
CA ALA A 275 -8.51 -6.97 22.95
C ALA A 275 -7.10 -6.38 22.81
N VAL A 276 -6.72 -5.41 23.65
CA VAL A 276 -5.34 -4.87 23.70
C VAL A 276 -4.34 -5.98 24.01
N HIS A 277 -4.62 -6.85 24.99
CA HIS A 277 -3.75 -7.96 25.34
C HIS A 277 -3.58 -8.95 24.18
N PHE A 278 -4.67 -9.34 23.52
CA PHE A 278 -4.66 -10.25 22.38
C PHE A 278 -3.88 -9.68 21.18
N MET A 279 -4.11 -8.40 20.83
CA MET A 279 -3.37 -7.74 19.76
C MET A 279 -1.88 -7.65 20.07
N GLN A 280 -1.49 -7.33 21.31
CA GLN A 280 -0.10 -7.34 21.76
C GLN A 280 0.52 -8.74 21.75
N GLN A 281 -0.23 -9.77 22.15
CA GLN A 281 0.25 -11.16 22.23
C GLN A 281 0.59 -11.74 20.86
N TYR A 282 -0.27 -11.53 19.86
CA TYR A 282 -0.09 -12.10 18.52
C TYR A 282 0.53 -11.13 17.52
N GLY A 283 0.59 -9.83 17.84
CA GLY A 283 1.16 -8.79 16.98
C GLY A 283 0.21 -8.29 15.89
N PHE A 284 -1.07 -8.14 16.19
CA PHE A 284 -2.04 -7.44 15.32
C PHE A 284 -1.88 -5.92 15.44
N ASP A 285 -2.25 -5.18 14.39
CA ASP A 285 -2.15 -3.71 14.31
C ASP A 285 -3.49 -3.00 14.52
N GLY A 286 -4.61 -3.73 14.60
CA GLY A 286 -5.93 -3.17 14.85
C GLY A 286 -7.03 -4.22 15.00
N LEU A 287 -8.20 -3.75 15.47
CA LEU A 287 -9.41 -4.52 15.73
C LEU A 287 -10.56 -4.02 14.84
N ASP A 288 -11.34 -4.95 14.33
CA ASP A 288 -12.50 -4.73 13.49
C ASP A 288 -13.74 -5.40 14.12
N ILE A 289 -14.84 -4.64 14.30
CA ILE A 289 -16.05 -5.12 14.99
C ILE A 289 -17.18 -5.37 13.99
N ASP A 290 -17.53 -6.64 13.84
CA ASP A 290 -18.52 -7.14 12.89
C ASP A 290 -19.76 -7.63 13.65
N TRP A 291 -20.47 -6.69 14.28
CA TRP A 291 -21.73 -7.00 15.00
C TRP A 291 -22.89 -7.03 14.00
N GLU A 292 -23.47 -8.21 13.80
CA GLU A 292 -24.53 -8.45 12.81
C GLU A 292 -25.88 -8.85 13.43
N TYR A 293 -26.73 -7.94 13.93
CA TYR A 293 -26.62 -6.47 13.97
C TYR A 293 -27.17 -5.92 15.30
N PRO A 294 -26.74 -4.73 15.77
CA PRO A 294 -27.32 -4.08 16.96
C PRO A 294 -28.82 -3.83 16.78
N THR A 295 -29.59 -4.01 17.86
CA THR A 295 -31.07 -3.81 17.93
C THR A 295 -31.93 -4.70 17.00
N ALA A 296 -31.38 -5.35 15.98
CA ALA A 296 -32.09 -6.24 15.06
C ALA A 296 -32.69 -7.47 15.78
N PRO A 297 -34.02 -7.61 15.92
CA PRO A 297 -34.62 -8.67 16.75
C PRO A 297 -34.40 -10.08 16.20
N ASP A 298 -34.35 -10.21 14.88
CA ASP A 298 -34.01 -11.42 14.12
C ASP A 298 -32.56 -11.89 14.33
N ARG A 299 -31.72 -11.04 14.92
CA ARG A 299 -30.33 -11.31 15.32
C ARG A 299 -30.13 -11.26 16.85
N GLY A 300 -31.20 -11.08 17.62
CA GLY A 300 -31.16 -11.05 19.09
C GLY A 300 -30.78 -9.69 19.70
N GLY A 301 -30.80 -8.61 18.91
CA GLY A 301 -30.54 -7.25 19.36
C GLY A 301 -31.61 -6.68 20.30
N LYS A 302 -31.24 -5.63 21.04
CA LYS A 302 -32.03 -4.96 22.09
C LYS A 302 -32.16 -3.44 21.79
N PRO A 303 -33.21 -2.76 22.30
CA PRO A 303 -33.45 -1.34 21.99
C PRO A 303 -32.31 -0.38 22.36
N ASP A 304 -31.56 -0.65 23.42
CA ASP A 304 -30.45 0.21 23.86
C ASP A 304 -29.14 0.01 23.08
N ASP A 305 -29.04 -1.02 22.22
CA ASP A 305 -27.78 -1.41 21.57
C ASP A 305 -27.17 -0.28 20.72
N THR A 306 -27.97 0.49 19.97
CA THR A 306 -27.50 1.65 19.19
C THR A 306 -26.63 2.60 20.01
N LYS A 307 -27.08 2.95 21.23
CA LYS A 307 -26.33 3.82 22.15
C LYS A 307 -25.16 3.07 22.79
N ASN A 308 -25.38 1.84 23.20
CA ASN A 308 -24.38 1.02 23.89
C ASN A 308 -23.18 0.69 22.99
N PHE A 309 -23.39 0.55 21.68
CA PHE A 309 -22.33 0.30 20.70
C PHE A 309 -21.36 1.49 20.61
N VAL A 310 -21.86 2.73 20.62
CA VAL A 310 -21.00 3.93 20.70
C VAL A 310 -20.14 3.90 21.96
N LEU A 311 -20.70 3.52 23.11
CA LEU A 311 -19.96 3.39 24.37
C LEU A 311 -18.91 2.26 24.33
N LEU A 312 -19.16 1.18 23.57
CA LEU A 312 -18.20 0.10 23.34
C LEU A 312 -17.02 0.59 22.49
N MET A 313 -17.28 1.29 21.38
CA MET A 313 -16.21 1.83 20.53
C MET A 313 -15.43 2.95 21.24
N GLU A 314 -16.09 3.76 22.07
CA GLU A 314 -15.43 4.75 22.94
C GLU A 314 -14.50 4.08 23.95
N ALA A 315 -14.93 2.99 24.61
CA ALA A 315 -14.11 2.25 25.56
C ALA A 315 -12.90 1.58 24.88
N LEU A 316 -13.10 0.97 23.71
CA LEU A 316 -12.04 0.38 22.90
C LEU A 316 -10.99 1.42 22.51
N ARG A 317 -11.40 2.54 21.90
CA ARG A 317 -10.49 3.63 21.49
C ARG A 317 -9.66 4.15 22.67
N LYS A 318 -10.30 4.38 23.83
CA LYS A 318 -9.63 4.85 25.06
C LYS A 318 -8.57 3.88 25.58
N GLU A 319 -8.86 2.58 25.66
CA GLU A 319 -7.89 1.59 26.12
C GLU A 319 -6.76 1.39 25.09
N PHE A 320 -7.07 1.48 23.78
CA PHE A 320 -6.08 1.41 22.71
C PHE A 320 -5.09 2.57 22.80
N ASP A 321 -5.59 3.80 22.97
CA ASP A 321 -4.76 5.01 23.15
C ASP A 321 -3.94 4.95 24.44
N ALA A 322 -4.53 4.44 25.53
CA ALA A 322 -3.83 4.24 26.81
C ALA A 322 -2.74 3.15 26.76
N SER A 323 -2.84 2.20 25.83
CA SER A 323 -1.88 1.10 25.68
C SER A 323 -0.48 1.52 25.19
N GLY A 324 -0.33 2.76 24.70
CA GLY A 324 0.89 3.26 24.07
C GLY A 324 1.18 2.70 22.67
N ASN A 325 0.33 1.81 22.15
CA ASN A 325 0.44 1.26 20.80
C ASN A 325 -0.48 2.03 19.83
N LYS A 326 -0.10 2.09 18.55
CA LYS A 326 -0.94 2.70 17.50
C LYS A 326 -1.93 1.70 16.92
N PHE A 327 -2.77 1.11 17.78
CA PHE A 327 -3.81 0.19 17.32
C PHE A 327 -4.93 0.94 16.62
N GLY A 328 -5.27 0.49 15.41
CA GLY A 328 -6.45 0.94 14.68
C GLY A 328 -7.73 0.28 15.18
N LEU A 329 -8.87 0.93 14.95
CA LEU A 329 -10.20 0.42 15.31
C LEU A 329 -11.20 0.71 14.18
N THR A 330 -11.95 -0.30 13.74
CA THR A 330 -12.99 -0.20 12.70
C THR A 330 -14.27 -0.92 13.12
N PHE A 331 -15.35 -0.67 12.37
CA PHE A 331 -16.54 -1.53 12.40
C PHE A 331 -17.07 -1.76 10.99
N THR A 332 -17.74 -2.89 10.82
CA THR A 332 -18.37 -3.28 9.56
C THR A 332 -19.86 -2.94 9.57
N ALA A 333 -20.33 -2.37 8.46
CA ALA A 333 -21.65 -1.74 8.33
C ALA A 333 -22.45 -2.35 7.18
N PRO A 334 -23.74 -2.70 7.39
CA PRO A 334 -24.61 -3.23 6.35
C PRO A 334 -25.07 -2.14 5.36
N SER A 335 -25.28 -2.50 4.10
CA SER A 335 -25.86 -1.59 3.10
C SER A 335 -27.37 -1.37 3.24
N SER A 336 -28.09 -2.29 3.86
CA SER A 336 -29.55 -2.20 4.02
C SER A 336 -29.95 -1.21 5.12
N TYR A 337 -30.85 -0.26 4.78
CA TYR A 337 -31.47 0.66 5.75
C TYR A 337 -32.07 -0.07 6.97
N TRP A 338 -32.65 -1.25 6.78
CA TRP A 338 -33.32 -1.99 7.85
C TRP A 338 -32.40 -2.34 9.03
N TYR A 339 -31.13 -2.65 8.74
CA TYR A 339 -30.11 -2.90 9.75
C TYR A 339 -29.29 -1.65 10.06
N LEU A 340 -28.90 -0.87 9.05
CA LEU A 340 -28.04 0.31 9.23
C LEU A 340 -28.70 1.39 10.10
N ARG A 341 -30.04 1.49 10.11
CA ARG A 341 -30.80 2.43 10.96
C ARG A 341 -30.55 2.28 12.46
N HIS A 342 -29.97 1.17 12.88
CA HIS A 342 -29.62 0.87 14.28
C HIS A 342 -28.17 1.28 14.65
N PHE A 343 -27.44 1.93 13.74
CA PHE A 343 -26.08 2.44 13.95
C PHE A 343 -26.12 3.97 14.11
N ASP A 344 -25.66 4.49 15.26
CA ASP A 344 -25.36 5.92 15.41
C ASP A 344 -24.03 6.22 14.69
N LEU A 345 -24.07 6.35 13.37
CA LEU A 345 -22.88 6.59 12.56
C LEU A 345 -22.12 7.87 13.00
N PRO A 346 -22.77 9.01 13.30
CA PRO A 346 -22.08 10.19 13.86
C PRO A 346 -21.46 9.94 15.24
N GLY A 347 -22.02 9.06 16.06
CA GLY A 347 -21.41 8.58 17.31
C GLY A 347 -20.18 7.71 17.05
N LEU A 348 -20.34 6.63 16.27
CA LEU A 348 -19.32 5.62 16.02
C LEU A 348 -18.09 6.18 15.27
N VAL A 349 -18.28 7.03 14.24
CA VAL A 349 -17.20 7.55 13.38
C VAL A 349 -16.16 8.39 14.14
N LYS A 350 -16.49 8.87 15.35
CA LYS A 350 -15.57 9.59 16.25
C LYS A 350 -14.50 8.69 16.87
N HIS A 351 -14.75 7.38 16.92
CA HIS A 351 -13.92 6.41 17.63
C HIS A 351 -13.17 5.44 16.71
N VAL A 352 -13.52 5.41 15.41
CA VAL A 352 -12.92 4.51 14.42
C VAL A 352 -12.10 5.24 13.36
N ASP A 353 -11.09 4.54 12.84
CA ASP A 353 -10.23 5.03 11.76
C ASP A 353 -11.00 5.12 10.44
N TRP A 354 -11.87 4.14 10.13
CA TRP A 354 -12.82 4.14 9.02
C TRP A 354 -13.98 3.16 9.28
N ILE A 355 -14.91 3.08 8.32
CA ILE A 355 -16.08 2.20 8.31
C ILE A 355 -15.98 1.26 7.10
N ASN A 356 -16.20 -0.02 7.34
CA ASN A 356 -16.16 -1.08 6.33
C ASN A 356 -17.59 -1.32 5.78
N LEU A 357 -17.93 -0.85 4.57
CA LEU A 357 -19.28 -1.00 4.01
C LEU A 357 -19.43 -2.33 3.24
N MET A 358 -20.36 -3.17 3.69
CA MET A 358 -20.75 -4.39 3.00
C MET A 358 -21.67 -4.08 1.82
N SER A 359 -21.09 -3.59 0.72
CA SER A 359 -21.76 -3.30 -0.56
C SER A 359 -21.99 -4.55 -1.41
N TYR A 360 -22.37 -5.65 -0.76
CA TYR A 360 -22.66 -6.97 -1.29
C TYR A 360 -23.73 -7.66 -0.42
N ASP A 361 -24.28 -8.77 -0.91
CA ASP A 361 -25.43 -9.47 -0.32
C ASP A 361 -26.69 -8.58 -0.20
N LEU A 362 -26.87 -7.69 -1.17
CA LEU A 362 -28.10 -6.91 -1.32
C LEU A 362 -29.31 -7.83 -1.59
N HIS A 363 -29.07 -8.92 -2.32
CA HIS A 363 -30.07 -9.87 -2.78
C HIS A 363 -29.61 -11.33 -2.65
N GLY A 364 -30.56 -12.23 -2.43
CA GLY A 364 -30.30 -13.65 -2.25
C GLY A 364 -31.56 -14.47 -2.03
N ALA A 365 -31.40 -15.78 -1.81
CA ALA A 365 -32.54 -16.71 -1.72
C ALA A 365 -33.49 -16.45 -0.53
N TRP A 366 -33.10 -15.59 0.42
CA TRP A 366 -33.95 -15.09 1.51
C TRP A 366 -35.03 -14.10 1.05
N ASP A 367 -34.93 -13.55 -0.16
CA ASP A 367 -35.91 -12.58 -0.68
C ASP A 367 -37.32 -13.17 -0.87
N SER A 368 -37.44 -14.51 -0.90
CA SER A 368 -38.74 -15.20 -0.88
C SER A 368 -39.57 -14.95 0.38
N ASP A 369 -38.94 -14.62 1.51
CA ASP A 369 -39.60 -14.39 2.79
C ASP A 369 -39.88 -12.90 3.08
N ASN A 370 -39.56 -12.00 2.14
CA ASN A 370 -39.70 -10.55 2.30
C ASN A 370 -40.53 -9.91 1.15
N PRO A 371 -40.82 -8.59 1.18
CA PRO A 371 -41.67 -7.94 0.17
C PRO A 371 -41.19 -8.05 -1.28
N ILE A 372 -39.89 -8.25 -1.55
CA ILE A 372 -39.32 -8.46 -2.90
C ILE A 372 -39.89 -9.75 -3.51
N GLY A 373 -39.94 -10.83 -2.72
CA GLY A 373 -40.43 -12.14 -3.14
C GLY A 373 -39.40 -12.95 -3.94
N SER A 374 -39.84 -14.12 -4.42
CA SER A 374 -38.97 -15.13 -5.04
C SER A 374 -38.52 -14.79 -6.48
N ILE A 375 -37.82 -13.66 -6.68
CA ILE A 375 -37.25 -13.23 -7.97
C ILE A 375 -35.72 -13.14 -7.90
N VAL A 376 -35.01 -13.53 -8.97
CA VAL A 376 -33.55 -13.45 -9.02
C VAL A 376 -33.10 -12.01 -9.22
N GLN A 377 -32.08 -11.59 -8.49
CA GLN A 377 -31.53 -10.24 -8.50
C GLN A 377 -30.01 -10.26 -8.26
N GLY A 378 -29.32 -9.17 -8.60
CA GLY A 378 -27.87 -9.03 -8.41
C GLY A 378 -27.49 -8.86 -6.94
N HIS A 379 -26.62 -9.72 -6.40
CA HIS A 379 -26.18 -9.60 -5.01
C HIS A 379 -25.29 -8.39 -4.74
N THR A 380 -24.75 -7.80 -5.81
CA THR A 380 -24.15 -6.47 -5.86
C THR A 380 -24.86 -5.69 -6.97
N ASN A 381 -25.18 -4.42 -6.73
CA ASN A 381 -25.80 -3.53 -7.72
C ASN A 381 -25.36 -2.09 -7.43
N LEU A 382 -24.67 -1.45 -8.37
CA LEU A 382 -24.11 -0.12 -8.20
C LEU A 382 -25.19 0.95 -7.94
N THR A 383 -26.40 0.83 -8.48
CA THR A 383 -27.49 1.80 -8.18
C THR A 383 -27.97 1.68 -6.74
N GLU A 384 -27.94 0.47 -6.16
CA GLU A 384 -28.31 0.24 -4.76
C GLU A 384 -27.16 0.54 -3.79
N ILE A 385 -25.90 0.29 -4.19
CA ILE A 385 -24.71 0.71 -3.45
C ILE A 385 -24.66 2.25 -3.34
N GLN A 386 -25.11 2.97 -4.36
CA GLN A 386 -25.32 4.42 -4.31
C GLN A 386 -26.39 4.80 -3.27
N LEU A 387 -27.56 4.16 -3.28
CA LEU A 387 -28.62 4.39 -2.29
C LEU A 387 -28.19 4.02 -0.85
N ALA A 388 -27.34 3.01 -0.68
CA ALA A 388 -26.74 2.66 0.60
C ALA A 388 -25.75 3.74 1.07
N ALA A 389 -24.90 4.24 0.18
CA ALA A 389 -23.97 5.33 0.48
C ALA A 389 -24.68 6.65 0.81
N GLU A 390 -25.84 6.94 0.21
CA GLU A 390 -26.68 8.08 0.60
C GLU A 390 -27.05 8.09 2.08
N LEU A 391 -27.29 6.92 2.70
CA LEU A 391 -27.63 6.82 4.12
C LEU A 391 -26.52 7.37 5.03
N PHE A 392 -25.26 7.27 4.62
CA PHE A 392 -24.11 7.85 5.32
C PHE A 392 -24.10 9.38 5.15
N TRP A 393 -24.41 9.89 3.96
CA TRP A 393 -24.42 11.32 3.67
C TRP A 393 -25.59 12.07 4.33
N ARG A 394 -26.74 11.40 4.55
CA ARG A 394 -27.87 11.98 5.32
C ARG A 394 -27.45 12.40 6.73
N VAL A 395 -26.55 11.65 7.35
CA VAL A 395 -25.97 11.93 8.69
C VAL A 395 -24.53 12.44 8.63
N ASP A 396 -24.18 13.13 7.54
CA ASP A 396 -22.99 13.97 7.42
C ASP A 396 -21.65 13.22 7.53
N ILE A 397 -21.62 11.90 7.23
CA ILE A 397 -20.39 11.09 7.28
C ILE A 397 -19.48 11.43 6.08
N PRO A 398 -18.19 11.77 6.30
CA PRO A 398 -17.26 12.07 5.22
C PRO A 398 -17.00 10.85 4.31
N PRO A 399 -17.00 10.99 2.97
CA PRO A 399 -16.77 9.86 2.05
C PRO A 399 -15.43 9.13 2.30
N GLU A 400 -14.38 9.86 2.68
CA GLU A 400 -13.06 9.29 2.96
C GLU A 400 -12.99 8.44 4.25
N LYS A 401 -14.06 8.44 5.06
CA LYS A 401 -14.26 7.53 6.20
C LYS A 401 -14.92 6.20 5.82
N VAL A 402 -15.44 6.02 4.60
CA VAL A 402 -16.14 4.81 4.17
C VAL A 402 -15.33 4.04 3.12
N LEU A 403 -15.18 2.73 3.28
CA LEU A 403 -14.56 1.84 2.30
C LEU A 403 -15.62 1.00 1.59
N ILE A 404 -15.56 0.94 0.25
CA ILE A 404 -16.45 0.09 -0.56
C ILE A 404 -16.01 -1.38 -0.50
N GLY A 405 -16.97 -2.28 -0.31
CA GLY A 405 -16.77 -3.73 -0.29
C GLY A 405 -17.01 -4.40 -1.63
N PHE A 406 -16.07 -5.25 -2.02
CA PHE A 406 -16.11 -6.09 -3.22
C PHE A 406 -16.28 -7.56 -2.84
N GLY A 407 -17.32 -8.21 -3.38
CA GLY A 407 -17.56 -9.64 -3.19
C GLY A 407 -16.74 -10.48 -4.18
N PHE A 408 -15.84 -11.34 -3.69
CA PHE A 408 -15.09 -12.30 -4.52
C PHE A 408 -15.84 -13.65 -4.59
N TYR A 409 -17.14 -13.55 -4.78
CA TYR A 409 -18.11 -14.65 -4.83
C TYR A 409 -19.36 -14.15 -5.57
N GLY A 410 -20.38 -15.00 -5.69
CA GLY A 410 -21.69 -14.62 -6.19
C GLY A 410 -22.81 -15.31 -5.44
N ARG A 411 -23.99 -14.67 -5.33
CA ARG A 411 -25.22 -15.34 -4.84
C ARG A 411 -25.99 -15.94 -6.00
N SER A 412 -26.58 -17.10 -5.74
CA SER A 412 -27.11 -17.97 -6.79
C SER A 412 -28.43 -18.64 -6.42
N PHE A 413 -29.20 -18.96 -7.45
CA PHE A 413 -30.60 -19.39 -7.35
C PHE A 413 -30.85 -20.60 -8.25
N THR A 414 -31.90 -21.35 -7.96
CA THR A 414 -32.50 -22.31 -8.90
C THR A 414 -33.74 -21.65 -9.51
N LEU A 415 -33.75 -21.44 -10.82
CA LEU A 415 -34.87 -20.83 -11.54
C LEU A 415 -36.13 -21.71 -11.46
N ALA A 416 -37.28 -21.10 -11.22
CA ALA A 416 -38.57 -21.78 -11.30
C ALA A 416 -39.04 -21.97 -12.75
N ASP A 417 -38.64 -21.05 -13.64
CA ASP A 417 -38.81 -21.16 -15.09
C ASP A 417 -37.45 -21.00 -15.79
N PRO A 418 -36.82 -22.11 -16.25
CA PRO A 418 -35.54 -22.07 -16.97
C PRO A 418 -35.54 -21.32 -18.31
N SER A 419 -36.71 -20.87 -18.81
CA SER A 419 -36.80 -19.99 -19.99
C SER A 419 -36.70 -18.49 -19.64
N CYS A 420 -36.81 -18.14 -18.36
CA CYS A 420 -36.68 -16.79 -17.84
C CYS A 420 -35.31 -16.65 -17.14
N ILE A 421 -34.37 -15.94 -17.77
CA ILE A 421 -32.95 -15.88 -17.34
C ILE A 421 -32.48 -14.51 -16.84
N GLU A 422 -33.35 -13.50 -16.92
CA GLU A 422 -33.06 -12.10 -16.59
C GLU A 422 -33.26 -11.81 -15.09
N PRO A 423 -32.68 -10.74 -14.53
CA PRO A 423 -33.12 -10.16 -13.26
C PRO A 423 -34.65 -9.95 -13.24
N GLY A 424 -35.29 -10.27 -12.11
CA GLY A 424 -36.74 -10.30 -11.97
C GLY A 424 -37.41 -11.64 -12.32
N CYS A 425 -36.71 -12.62 -12.91
CA CYS A 425 -37.26 -13.94 -13.18
C CYS A 425 -37.45 -14.79 -11.90
N PRO A 426 -38.47 -15.66 -11.83
CA PRO A 426 -38.84 -16.34 -10.59
C PRO A 426 -37.86 -17.47 -10.20
N PHE A 427 -37.55 -17.60 -8.91
CA PHE A 427 -36.77 -18.72 -8.34
C PHE A 427 -37.60 -19.69 -7.51
N SER A 428 -37.14 -20.94 -7.43
CA SER A 428 -37.70 -21.99 -6.56
C SER A 428 -36.90 -22.19 -5.27
N GLY A 429 -35.69 -21.64 -5.19
CA GLY A 429 -34.86 -21.57 -3.99
C GLY A 429 -33.42 -21.18 -4.31
N ALA A 430 -32.52 -21.36 -3.34
CA ALA A 430 -31.08 -21.24 -3.54
C ALA A 430 -30.55 -22.21 -4.63
N SER A 431 -29.37 -21.92 -5.20
CA SER A 431 -28.71 -22.86 -6.10
C SER A 431 -28.29 -24.16 -5.38
N ARG A 432 -28.02 -25.19 -6.17
CA ARG A 432 -27.20 -26.35 -5.78
C ARG A 432 -25.86 -25.87 -5.20
N LYS A 433 -25.35 -26.64 -4.22
CA LYS A 433 -24.10 -26.36 -3.50
C LYS A 433 -22.88 -26.42 -4.43
N GLY A 434 -21.96 -25.47 -4.30
CA GLY A 434 -20.66 -25.52 -4.97
C GLY A 434 -19.79 -26.70 -4.49
N PRO A 435 -18.85 -27.19 -5.33
CA PRO A 435 -17.99 -28.33 -4.99
C PRO A 435 -17.08 -28.08 -3.77
N CYS A 436 -16.65 -26.84 -3.54
CA CYS A 436 -15.73 -26.47 -2.46
C CYS A 436 -16.36 -25.53 -1.42
N THR A 437 -17.18 -24.55 -1.84
CA THR A 437 -17.98 -23.74 -0.89
C THR A 437 -19.00 -24.57 -0.12
N LYS A 438 -19.59 -25.59 -0.76
CA LYS A 438 -20.52 -26.57 -0.16
C LYS A 438 -21.78 -25.96 0.47
N THR A 439 -22.07 -24.69 0.21
CA THR A 439 -23.26 -23.98 0.67
C THR A 439 -24.17 -23.67 -0.53
N GLY A 440 -25.48 -23.71 -0.33
CA GLY A 440 -26.45 -23.47 -1.41
C GLY A 440 -26.63 -21.97 -1.61
N GLY A 441 -26.72 -21.53 -2.86
CA GLY A 441 -26.92 -20.12 -3.20
C GLY A 441 -25.73 -19.20 -2.95
N ILE A 442 -24.52 -19.76 -2.87
CA ILE A 442 -23.26 -19.02 -2.93
C ILE A 442 -22.23 -19.86 -3.69
N LEU A 443 -21.41 -19.21 -4.51
CA LEU A 443 -20.23 -19.81 -5.15
C LEU A 443 -19.05 -18.84 -5.04
N GLY A 444 -17.86 -19.34 -4.70
CA GLY A 444 -16.63 -18.53 -4.67
C GLY A 444 -16.18 -18.17 -6.09
N TYR A 445 -15.50 -17.04 -6.29
CA TYR A 445 -15.10 -16.60 -7.64
C TYR A 445 -14.30 -17.67 -8.40
N TYR A 446 -13.44 -18.47 -7.73
CA TYR A 446 -12.80 -19.64 -8.36
C TYR A 446 -13.78 -20.69 -8.92
N GLU A 447 -14.92 -20.94 -8.26
CA GLU A 447 -15.96 -21.87 -8.74
C GLU A 447 -16.71 -21.27 -9.95
N ILE A 448 -17.02 -19.97 -9.91
CA ILE A 448 -17.68 -19.24 -11.01
C ILE A 448 -16.80 -19.24 -12.25
N GLN A 449 -15.52 -18.95 -12.07
CA GLN A 449 -14.52 -19.03 -13.12
C GLN A 449 -14.40 -20.44 -13.71
N ASN A 450 -14.50 -21.50 -12.90
CA ASN A 450 -14.53 -22.88 -13.40
C ASN A 450 -15.82 -23.22 -14.17
N ILE A 451 -16.97 -22.66 -13.79
CA ILE A 451 -18.23 -22.78 -14.54
C ILE A 451 -18.09 -22.13 -15.92
N ILE A 452 -17.63 -20.87 -15.99
CA ILE A 452 -17.42 -20.12 -17.24
C ILE A 452 -16.43 -20.87 -18.16
N LYS A 453 -15.30 -21.33 -17.60
CA LYS A 453 -14.25 -22.09 -18.31
C LYS A 453 -14.69 -23.52 -18.69
N GLY A 454 -15.86 -23.99 -18.25
CA GLY A 454 -16.40 -25.34 -18.52
C GLY A 454 -15.66 -26.47 -17.79
N ALA A 455 -14.86 -26.17 -16.76
CA ALA A 455 -13.84 -27.08 -16.23
C ALA A 455 -14.40 -28.29 -15.46
N ASP A 456 -15.51 -28.12 -14.72
CA ASP A 456 -15.99 -29.15 -13.77
C ASP A 456 -16.60 -30.39 -14.44
N SER A 457 -16.93 -30.36 -15.74
CA SER A 457 -17.42 -31.56 -16.43
C SER A 457 -17.06 -31.61 -17.91
N LYS A 458 -16.75 -32.83 -18.38
CA LYS A 458 -16.50 -33.16 -19.81
C LYS A 458 -17.74 -33.01 -20.72
N LYS A 459 -18.76 -32.28 -20.28
CA LYS A 459 -20.05 -32.06 -20.96
C LYS A 459 -20.58 -30.61 -20.83
N ARG A 460 -20.02 -29.77 -19.96
CA ARG A 460 -20.46 -28.36 -19.83
C ARG A 460 -19.80 -27.55 -20.95
N ALA A 461 -20.61 -26.87 -21.75
CA ALA A 461 -20.11 -25.90 -22.72
C ALA A 461 -19.60 -24.63 -22.01
N THR A 462 -18.71 -23.87 -22.65
CA THR A 462 -18.35 -22.52 -22.19
C THR A 462 -19.60 -21.67 -22.07
N VAL A 463 -19.84 -21.09 -20.89
CA VAL A 463 -20.97 -20.18 -20.67
C VAL A 463 -20.46 -18.74 -20.78
N SER A 464 -21.14 -17.92 -21.59
CA SER A 464 -20.90 -16.48 -21.65
C SER A 464 -21.80 -15.76 -20.64
N PRO A 465 -21.24 -14.94 -19.72
CA PRO A 465 -22.02 -14.05 -18.87
C PRO A 465 -22.73 -12.97 -19.68
N VAL A 466 -23.84 -12.47 -19.14
CA VAL A 466 -24.45 -11.20 -19.52
C VAL A 466 -23.96 -10.13 -18.54
N HIS A 467 -23.66 -8.95 -19.07
CA HIS A 467 -23.20 -7.79 -18.29
C HIS A 467 -24.32 -6.75 -18.22
N ASP A 468 -24.77 -6.41 -17.02
CA ASP A 468 -25.61 -5.23 -16.79
C ASP A 468 -24.70 -4.03 -16.50
N GLU A 469 -24.63 -3.11 -17.48
CA GLU A 469 -23.82 -1.90 -17.41
C GLU A 469 -24.40 -0.85 -16.43
N ALA A 470 -25.72 -0.86 -16.19
CA ALA A 470 -26.37 0.09 -15.28
C ALA A 470 -26.23 -0.36 -13.82
N SER A 471 -26.44 -1.66 -13.56
CA SER A 471 -26.24 -2.26 -12.24
C SER A 471 -24.75 -2.55 -11.94
N ALA A 472 -23.88 -2.47 -12.94
CA ALA A 472 -22.46 -2.88 -12.90
C ALA A 472 -22.29 -4.26 -12.25
N VAL A 473 -22.98 -5.27 -12.79
CA VAL A 473 -22.92 -6.66 -12.30
C VAL A 473 -22.99 -7.64 -13.49
N ASN A 474 -22.34 -8.79 -13.37
CA ASN A 474 -22.44 -9.86 -14.35
C ASN A 474 -23.39 -10.95 -13.83
N TYR A 475 -24.14 -11.60 -14.71
CA TYR A 475 -24.92 -12.78 -14.37
C TYR A 475 -24.89 -13.85 -15.47
N LEU A 476 -25.14 -15.10 -15.10
CA LEU A 476 -25.17 -16.22 -16.05
C LEU A 476 -26.11 -17.34 -15.59
N VAL A 477 -26.56 -18.17 -16.54
CA VAL A 477 -27.27 -19.42 -16.28
C VAL A 477 -26.38 -20.61 -16.66
N PHE A 478 -26.28 -21.59 -15.76
CA PHE A 478 -25.52 -22.83 -15.95
C PHE A 478 -26.34 -24.06 -15.58
N ASP A 479 -25.94 -25.22 -16.09
CA ASP A 479 -26.59 -26.53 -15.86
C ASP A 479 -28.13 -26.51 -16.06
N ASN A 480 -28.58 -25.72 -17.05
CA ASN A 480 -29.97 -25.41 -17.43
C ASN A 480 -30.76 -24.51 -16.47
N ASP A 481 -30.69 -24.74 -15.17
CA ASP A 481 -31.63 -24.16 -14.18
C ASP A 481 -30.96 -23.35 -13.05
N GLN A 482 -29.63 -23.20 -13.06
CA GLN A 482 -28.90 -22.49 -12.01
C GLN A 482 -28.51 -21.10 -12.48
N TRP A 483 -28.96 -20.06 -11.77
CA TRP A 483 -28.63 -18.66 -12.05
C TRP A 483 -27.63 -18.14 -11.02
N ILE A 484 -26.70 -17.27 -11.40
CA ILE A 484 -25.78 -16.60 -10.49
C ILE A 484 -25.46 -15.18 -10.95
N SER A 485 -25.41 -14.24 -10.00
CA SER A 485 -24.82 -12.91 -10.17
C SER A 485 -23.47 -12.82 -9.47
N TYR A 486 -22.51 -12.11 -10.06
CA TYR A 486 -21.15 -11.98 -9.54
C TYR A 486 -20.41 -10.77 -10.16
N ASP A 487 -19.23 -10.46 -9.62
CA ASP A 487 -18.36 -9.38 -10.12
C ASP A 487 -17.06 -9.89 -10.78
N ASP A 488 -16.53 -9.10 -11.73
CA ASP A 488 -15.26 -9.34 -12.41
C ASP A 488 -14.51 -8.03 -12.72
N ALA A 489 -13.41 -8.11 -13.47
CA ALA A 489 -12.58 -6.95 -13.82
C ALA A 489 -13.32 -5.77 -14.49
N VAL A 490 -14.46 -6.01 -15.16
CA VAL A 490 -15.25 -4.93 -15.78
C VAL A 490 -16.10 -4.22 -14.72
N THR A 491 -16.80 -5.00 -13.88
CA THR A 491 -17.71 -4.46 -12.87
C THR A 491 -16.98 -3.90 -11.67
N PHE A 492 -15.86 -4.51 -11.26
CA PHE A 492 -14.92 -3.92 -10.31
C PHE A 492 -14.48 -2.53 -10.77
N LYS A 493 -14.10 -2.37 -12.05
CA LYS A 493 -13.67 -1.09 -12.59
C LYS A 493 -14.79 -0.04 -12.54
N GLN A 494 -16.02 -0.37 -12.94
CA GLN A 494 -17.17 0.56 -12.86
C GLN A 494 -17.43 1.02 -11.42
N LYS A 495 -17.42 0.08 -10.45
CA LYS A 495 -17.62 0.36 -9.02
C LYS A 495 -16.46 1.18 -8.43
N THR A 496 -15.22 0.92 -8.82
CA THR A 496 -14.04 1.72 -8.47
C THR A 496 -14.09 3.13 -9.07
N GLU A 497 -14.43 3.29 -10.34
CA GLU A 497 -14.52 4.62 -10.98
C GLU A 497 -15.62 5.49 -10.34
N TRP A 498 -16.74 4.89 -9.93
CA TRP A 498 -17.74 5.59 -9.11
C TRP A 498 -17.18 5.96 -7.73
N ALA A 499 -16.60 5.01 -7.00
CA ALA A 499 -16.05 5.23 -5.65
C ALA A 499 -14.92 6.29 -5.63
N ASP A 500 -14.11 6.35 -6.67
CA ASP A 500 -13.10 7.40 -6.89
C ASP A 500 -13.77 8.76 -7.15
N SER A 501 -14.84 8.81 -7.96
CA SER A 501 -15.55 10.06 -8.28
C SER A 501 -16.20 10.74 -7.06
N ILE A 502 -16.55 9.98 -6.03
CA ILE A 502 -17.05 10.49 -4.73
C ILE A 502 -15.98 10.48 -3.62
N GLY A 503 -14.75 10.05 -3.93
CA GLY A 503 -13.57 10.17 -3.05
C GLY A 503 -13.48 9.21 -1.86
N LEU A 504 -14.08 8.01 -1.93
CA LEU A 504 -14.12 7.03 -0.82
C LEU A 504 -12.75 6.72 -0.19
N GLY A 505 -12.74 6.22 1.05
CA GLY A 505 -11.53 6.01 1.87
C GLY A 505 -10.60 4.88 1.43
N GLY A 506 -11.08 3.99 0.55
CA GLY A 506 -10.39 2.79 0.09
C GLY A 506 -11.36 1.70 -0.35
N SER A 507 -10.85 0.48 -0.54
CA SER A 507 -11.62 -0.73 -0.87
C SER A 507 -11.37 -1.85 0.13
N LEU A 508 -12.40 -2.65 0.43
CA LEU A 508 -12.27 -3.95 1.10
C LEU A 508 -12.76 -5.10 0.20
N ILE A 509 -12.31 -6.32 0.48
CA ILE A 509 -12.58 -7.53 -0.30
C ILE A 509 -13.10 -8.61 0.65
N TRP A 510 -14.32 -9.10 0.39
CA TRP A 510 -14.90 -10.27 1.05
C TRP A 510 -14.99 -11.44 0.05
N ALA A 511 -14.13 -12.45 0.08
CA ALA A 511 -12.88 -12.55 0.85
C ALA A 511 -11.73 -12.89 -0.10
N SER A 512 -10.51 -12.49 0.24
CA SER A 512 -9.33 -12.63 -0.64
C SER A 512 -8.98 -14.10 -0.94
N ASP A 513 -9.41 -15.04 -0.10
CA ASP A 513 -9.26 -16.48 -0.28
C ASP A 513 -10.37 -17.15 -1.13
N LEU A 514 -11.18 -16.35 -1.83
CA LEU A 514 -12.20 -16.83 -2.79
C LEU A 514 -11.85 -16.51 -4.26
N ASP A 515 -10.70 -15.87 -4.53
CA ASP A 515 -10.13 -15.67 -5.87
C ASP A 515 -9.64 -17.00 -6.50
N ASP A 516 -9.37 -17.05 -7.81
CA ASP A 516 -8.76 -18.23 -8.44
C ASP A 516 -7.24 -18.31 -8.20
N ASP A 517 -6.64 -19.50 -8.41
CA ASP A 517 -5.22 -19.80 -8.17
C ASP A 517 -4.21 -18.93 -8.98
N LYS A 518 -4.70 -17.92 -9.70
CA LYS A 518 -3.94 -16.93 -10.48
C LYS A 518 -4.14 -15.49 -9.99
N TYR A 519 -4.88 -15.29 -8.89
CA TYR A 519 -5.29 -14.02 -8.34
C TYR A 519 -5.97 -13.10 -9.37
N SER A 520 -6.86 -13.65 -10.20
CA SER A 520 -7.44 -12.91 -11.33
C SER A 520 -8.50 -11.88 -10.90
N ALA A 521 -9.20 -12.05 -9.79
CA ALA A 521 -10.06 -11.02 -9.21
C ALA A 521 -9.22 -9.87 -8.62
N HIS A 522 -8.16 -10.15 -7.85
CA HIS A 522 -7.24 -9.09 -7.38
C HIS A 522 -6.56 -8.36 -8.55
N THR A 523 -6.16 -9.08 -9.60
CA THR A 523 -5.59 -8.50 -10.83
C THR A 523 -6.60 -7.60 -11.54
N GLY A 524 -7.87 -8.02 -11.62
CA GLY A 524 -8.96 -7.26 -12.21
C GLY A 524 -9.28 -5.99 -11.43
N LEU A 525 -9.47 -6.11 -10.11
CA LEU A 525 -9.77 -5.01 -9.20
C LEU A 525 -8.68 -3.92 -9.22
N LEU A 526 -7.41 -4.30 -9.19
CA LEU A 526 -6.29 -3.35 -9.16
C LEU A 526 -5.82 -2.90 -10.55
N GLY A 527 -6.40 -3.43 -11.64
CA GLY A 527 -6.01 -3.12 -13.01
C GLY A 527 -4.55 -3.45 -13.37
N ARG A 528 -3.86 -4.28 -12.59
CA ARG A 528 -2.43 -4.59 -12.74
C ARG A 528 -2.09 -6.03 -12.33
N PRO A 529 -1.03 -6.63 -12.89
CA PRO A 529 -0.50 -7.90 -12.40
C PRO A 529 -0.09 -7.85 -10.92
N ILE A 530 -0.29 -8.96 -10.24
CA ILE A 530 0.08 -9.19 -8.84
C ILE A 530 1.39 -9.98 -8.78
N LYS A 531 2.36 -9.53 -7.98
CA LYS A 531 3.60 -10.28 -7.73
C LYS A 531 3.36 -11.43 -6.76
N SER A 532 4.06 -12.55 -6.95
CA SER A 532 4.02 -13.64 -5.98
C SER A 532 4.66 -13.26 -4.64
N ASN A 533 4.26 -13.91 -3.55
CA ASN A 533 4.88 -13.73 -2.24
C ASN A 533 6.38 -14.10 -2.22
N GLN A 534 6.88 -14.86 -3.21
CA GLN A 534 8.32 -15.12 -3.38
C GLN A 534 9.03 -13.94 -4.04
N GLU A 535 8.46 -13.34 -5.08
CA GLU A 535 9.00 -12.13 -5.71
C GLU A 535 8.96 -10.93 -4.75
N LEU A 536 7.92 -10.82 -3.91
CA LEU A 536 7.87 -9.87 -2.81
C LEU A 536 8.99 -10.10 -1.79
N LYS A 537 9.18 -11.34 -1.31
CA LYS A 537 10.29 -11.67 -0.40
C LYS A 537 11.63 -11.29 -1.02
N LEU A 538 11.85 -11.61 -2.29
CA LEU A 538 13.10 -11.28 -2.99
C LEU A 538 13.27 -9.76 -3.16
N THR A 539 12.21 -9.02 -3.48
CA THR A 539 12.22 -7.55 -3.59
C THR A 539 12.50 -6.90 -2.24
N ASN A 540 11.72 -7.22 -1.21
CA ASN A 540 11.83 -6.65 0.13
C ASN A 540 13.14 -7.07 0.83
N LYS A 541 13.64 -8.29 0.60
CA LYS A 541 14.96 -8.74 1.08
C LYS A 541 16.11 -8.09 0.30
N ALA A 542 15.96 -7.80 -1.00
CA ALA A 542 16.94 -7.02 -1.75
C ALA A 542 16.98 -5.55 -1.29
N LEU A 543 15.83 -4.96 -0.94
CA LEU A 543 15.73 -3.60 -0.40
C LEU A 543 16.29 -3.49 1.03
N SER A 544 16.23 -4.55 1.84
CA SER A 544 16.65 -4.52 3.26
C SER A 544 18.01 -5.15 3.57
N ASN A 545 18.44 -6.18 2.83
CA ASN A 545 19.77 -6.79 3.00
C ASN A 545 20.30 -7.45 1.70
N PRO A 546 20.99 -6.68 0.84
CA PRO A 546 21.59 -7.18 -0.39
C PRO A 546 22.59 -8.34 -0.19
N GLN A 547 23.38 -8.36 0.90
CA GLN A 547 24.29 -9.48 1.16
C GLN A 547 23.55 -10.79 1.47
N ALA A 548 22.41 -10.74 2.14
CA ALA A 548 21.63 -11.94 2.45
C ALA A 548 21.03 -12.57 1.18
N VAL A 549 20.53 -11.77 0.22
CA VAL A 549 20.08 -12.28 -1.09
C VAL A 549 21.21 -13.00 -1.84
N VAL A 550 22.44 -12.52 -1.70
CA VAL A 550 23.62 -13.07 -2.39
C VAL A 550 24.11 -14.35 -1.75
N GLN A 551 24.07 -14.43 -0.41
CA GLN A 551 24.33 -15.66 0.32
C GLN A 551 23.28 -16.72 -0.03
N ASP A 552 21.99 -16.36 -0.06
CA ASP A 552 20.89 -17.23 -0.49
C ASP A 552 21.08 -17.76 -1.92
N LEU A 553 21.37 -16.89 -2.88
CA LEU A 553 21.65 -17.27 -4.27
C LEU A 553 22.86 -18.21 -4.39
N SER A 554 23.90 -18.03 -3.57
CA SER A 554 25.07 -18.93 -3.54
C SER A 554 24.82 -20.26 -2.79
N GLY A 555 23.77 -20.33 -1.98
CA GLY A 555 23.30 -21.58 -1.38
C GLY A 555 22.42 -22.38 -2.33
N SER A 556 21.45 -21.72 -2.97
CA SER A 556 20.47 -22.36 -3.86
C SER A 556 21.06 -22.89 -5.17
N ASN A 557 22.11 -22.25 -5.70
CA ASN A 557 22.91 -22.81 -6.81
C ASN A 557 24.02 -23.78 -6.35
N GLY A 558 24.08 -24.11 -5.05
CA GLY A 558 24.98 -25.10 -4.47
C GLY A 558 26.45 -24.70 -4.35
N GLN A 559 26.82 -23.43 -4.60
CA GLN A 559 28.20 -22.95 -4.43
C GLN A 559 28.69 -23.01 -2.97
N GLN A 560 27.79 -22.98 -1.98
CA GLN A 560 28.12 -23.15 -0.56
C GLN A 560 28.06 -24.61 -0.06
N CYS A 561 27.74 -25.58 -0.92
CA CYS A 561 27.74 -26.99 -0.54
C CYS A 561 29.17 -27.59 -0.46
N TYR A 562 29.32 -28.79 0.09
CA TYR A 562 30.55 -29.58 0.00
C TYR A 562 30.30 -31.08 0.17
N LYS A 563 31.17 -31.93 -0.39
CA LYS A 563 31.21 -33.37 -0.04
C LYS A 563 32.18 -33.59 1.11
N TYR A 564 31.72 -34.25 2.18
CA TYR A 564 32.54 -34.58 3.34
C TYR A 564 33.78 -35.38 2.93
N SER A 565 34.96 -34.94 3.38
CA SER A 565 36.25 -35.49 2.97
C SER A 565 36.74 -36.65 3.86
N GLY A 566 36.29 -36.70 5.12
CA GLY A 566 36.75 -37.61 6.18
C GLY A 566 36.40 -39.09 5.99
N PRO A 567 36.44 -39.92 7.06
CA PRO A 567 36.09 -41.33 6.96
C PRO A 567 34.62 -41.53 6.54
N CYS A 568 34.27 -42.74 6.12
CA CYS A 568 32.87 -43.04 5.79
C CYS A 568 32.02 -43.09 7.08
N ILE A 569 30.91 -42.37 7.07
CA ILE A 569 29.98 -42.22 8.19
C ILE A 569 28.82 -43.19 7.98
N LYS A 570 28.24 -43.70 9.08
CA LYS A 570 26.98 -44.44 9.07
C LYS A 570 25.84 -43.52 8.65
N LEU A 571 25.09 -43.90 7.63
CA LEU A 571 23.98 -43.07 7.11
C LEU A 571 22.73 -43.16 8.00
N ASP A 572 22.67 -44.17 8.88
CA ASP A 572 21.71 -44.37 9.96
C ASP A 572 22.06 -43.62 11.26
N ASP A 573 23.24 -42.98 11.33
CA ASP A 573 23.73 -42.25 12.50
C ASP A 573 23.52 -40.74 12.30
N HIS A 574 22.35 -40.25 12.73
CA HIS A 574 21.95 -38.84 12.56
C HIS A 574 22.92 -37.87 13.25
N GLU A 575 23.51 -38.25 14.38
CA GLU A 575 24.45 -37.39 15.12
C GLU A 575 25.80 -37.30 14.40
N ALA A 576 26.35 -38.44 13.96
CA ALA A 576 27.60 -38.47 13.18
C ALA A 576 27.43 -37.75 11.82
N MET A 577 26.26 -37.85 11.19
CA MET A 577 25.93 -37.13 9.95
C MET A 577 25.80 -35.62 10.17
N ALA A 578 25.14 -35.17 11.25
CA ALA A 578 25.05 -33.76 11.60
C ALA A 578 26.43 -33.16 11.95
N ASN A 579 27.24 -33.89 12.71
CA ASN A 579 28.61 -33.50 13.05
C ASN A 579 29.51 -33.38 11.80
N ALA A 580 29.41 -34.34 10.86
CA ALA A 580 30.12 -34.30 9.58
C ALA A 580 29.72 -33.10 8.68
N CYS A 581 28.49 -32.60 8.82
CA CYS A 581 28.03 -31.39 8.13
C CYS A 581 28.14 -30.10 8.97
N SER A 582 28.53 -30.18 10.24
CA SER A 582 28.91 -29.04 11.08
C SER A 582 27.88 -27.88 11.07
N GLY A 583 26.59 -28.22 11.20
CA GLY A 583 25.46 -27.26 11.17
C GLY A 583 24.80 -27.07 9.80
N ASN A 584 25.39 -27.61 8.73
CA ASN A 584 24.77 -27.71 7.41
C ASN A 584 23.83 -28.93 7.33
N THR A 585 22.85 -28.90 6.42
CA THR A 585 21.96 -30.05 6.17
C THR A 585 22.52 -31.00 5.12
N VAL A 586 22.11 -32.27 5.15
CA VAL A 586 22.53 -33.32 4.22
C VAL A 586 21.60 -33.34 3.00
N VAL A 587 22.14 -33.10 1.80
CA VAL A 587 21.38 -33.21 0.53
C VAL A 587 21.59 -34.53 -0.21
N GLY A 588 22.59 -35.33 0.20
CA GLY A 588 22.90 -36.63 -0.40
C GLY A 588 24.18 -37.25 0.17
N TRP A 589 24.71 -38.30 -0.45
CA TRP A 589 25.98 -38.94 -0.06
C TRP A 589 26.65 -39.68 -1.22
N ASP A 590 27.90 -40.11 -1.02
CA ASP A 590 28.71 -40.90 -1.96
C ASP A 590 29.11 -42.28 -1.36
N ASP A 591 28.82 -43.37 -2.06
CA ASP A 591 29.19 -44.76 -1.70
C ASP A 591 30.66 -45.11 -2.06
N ALA A 592 31.40 -44.19 -2.69
CA ALA A 592 32.76 -44.44 -3.16
C ALA A 592 33.74 -44.65 -1.99
N GLY A 593 34.26 -45.87 -1.88
CA GLY A 593 35.19 -46.28 -0.83
C GLY A 593 34.53 -46.94 0.40
N CYS A 594 33.24 -46.71 0.64
CA CYS A 594 32.59 -47.04 1.92
C CYS A 594 32.10 -48.49 2.11
N GLY A 595 32.38 -49.38 1.13
CA GLY A 595 31.92 -50.77 1.14
C GLY A 595 30.44 -50.93 0.76
N LYS A 596 30.00 -52.17 0.48
CA LYS A 596 28.59 -52.49 0.11
C LYS A 596 28.06 -53.80 0.74
N LYS A 597 28.65 -54.28 1.84
CA LYS A 597 28.30 -55.59 2.44
C LYS A 597 28.29 -55.73 3.98
N LYS A 598 28.73 -54.73 4.76
CA LYS A 598 28.74 -54.79 6.25
C LYS A 598 28.44 -53.48 6.99
N CYS A 599 28.22 -52.38 6.28
CA CYS A 599 27.73 -51.11 6.85
C CYS A 599 26.89 -50.40 5.78
N HIS A 600 25.84 -49.68 6.19
CA HIS A 600 25.20 -48.65 5.38
C HIS A 600 25.98 -47.33 5.53
N CYS A 601 27.21 -47.34 4.99
CA CYS A 601 28.19 -46.26 5.18
C CYS A 601 28.34 -45.45 3.88
N GLY A 602 28.48 -44.12 4.00
CA GLY A 602 28.72 -43.20 2.89
C GLY A 602 29.51 -41.96 3.32
N LYS A 603 29.76 -41.03 2.40
CA LYS A 603 30.25 -39.68 2.74
C LYS A 603 29.15 -38.64 2.44
N PRO A 604 28.62 -37.91 3.42
CA PRO A 604 27.54 -36.95 3.18
C PRO A 604 27.97 -35.79 2.26
N ILE A 605 26.97 -35.22 1.59
CA ILE A 605 27.05 -33.96 0.85
C ILE A 605 26.21 -32.96 1.64
N CYS A 606 26.86 -31.90 2.08
CA CYS A 606 26.35 -30.92 3.03
C CYS A 606 26.07 -29.58 2.32
N CYS A 607 24.98 -28.90 2.66
CA CYS A 607 24.63 -27.57 2.15
C CYS A 607 23.99 -26.71 3.27
N PRO A 608 24.08 -25.37 3.25
CA PRO A 608 23.53 -24.54 4.31
C PRO A 608 22.02 -24.73 4.47
N ALA A 609 21.55 -24.96 5.70
CA ALA A 609 20.22 -25.52 5.95
C ALA A 609 19.05 -24.68 5.39
N ASN A 610 19.19 -23.36 5.39
CA ASN A 610 18.14 -22.43 4.98
C ASN A 610 18.02 -22.29 3.44
N THR A 611 19.03 -22.74 2.69
CA THR A 611 19.21 -22.43 1.26
C THR A 611 19.57 -23.66 0.42
N ALA A 612 19.61 -24.84 1.05
CA ALA A 612 20.00 -26.09 0.42
C ALA A 612 19.07 -26.49 -0.75
N PRO A 613 19.63 -26.86 -1.92
CA PRO A 613 18.84 -27.31 -3.06
C PRO A 613 18.12 -28.65 -2.77
N LYS A 614 16.91 -28.80 -3.31
CA LYS A 614 16.06 -29.99 -3.19
C LYS A 614 16.07 -30.80 -4.49
N GLY A 615 15.79 -32.10 -4.40
CA GLY A 615 15.72 -32.97 -5.59
C GLY A 615 17.07 -33.22 -6.27
N CYS A 616 18.18 -33.16 -5.53
CA CYS A 616 19.51 -33.44 -6.07
C CYS A 616 19.72 -34.95 -6.30
N VAL A 617 20.21 -35.31 -7.48
CA VAL A 617 20.35 -36.70 -7.96
C VAL A 617 21.75 -36.96 -8.49
N TRP A 618 22.27 -38.17 -8.26
CA TRP A 618 23.47 -38.64 -8.96
C TRP A 618 23.16 -39.00 -10.41
N ARG A 619 23.52 -38.14 -11.37
CA ARG A 619 23.38 -38.39 -12.81
C ARG A 619 24.59 -39.17 -13.34
N GLY A 620 24.37 -40.15 -14.21
CA GLY A 620 25.45 -40.99 -14.73
C GLY A 620 24.98 -42.24 -15.47
N ASP A 621 24.09 -42.03 -16.42
CA ASP A 621 23.28 -43.06 -17.05
C ASP A 621 24.11 -44.06 -17.88
N ASN A 622 23.62 -45.29 -17.96
CA ASN A 622 24.15 -46.27 -18.90
C ASN A 622 23.58 -45.98 -20.29
N ASN A 623 24.42 -45.50 -21.21
CA ASN A 623 24.01 -45.17 -22.58
C ASN A 623 23.64 -46.39 -23.45
N GLY A 624 23.79 -47.62 -22.94
CA GLY A 624 23.38 -48.86 -23.60
C GLY A 624 24.19 -49.25 -24.85
N LYS A 625 25.17 -48.43 -25.25
CA LYS A 625 25.98 -48.60 -26.48
C LYS A 625 27.48 -48.68 -26.20
N GLY A 626 27.88 -48.60 -24.93
CA GLY A 626 29.23 -48.90 -24.43
C GLY A 626 29.31 -50.24 -23.68
N ALA A 627 30.31 -50.38 -22.81
CA ALA A 627 30.39 -51.48 -21.86
C ALA A 627 29.29 -51.36 -20.79
N LYS A 628 28.92 -52.49 -20.15
CA LYS A 628 27.87 -52.56 -19.10
C LYS A 628 28.11 -51.70 -17.85
N SER A 629 29.23 -50.98 -17.76
CA SER A 629 29.60 -50.07 -16.68
C SER A 629 30.02 -48.68 -17.16
N ASP A 630 29.82 -48.31 -18.43
CA ASP A 630 30.13 -46.96 -18.90
C ASP A 630 29.10 -45.93 -18.36
N CYS A 631 29.61 -44.76 -17.96
CA CYS A 631 28.85 -43.61 -17.49
C CYS A 631 29.07 -42.39 -18.42
N SER A 632 28.15 -41.43 -18.37
CA SER A 632 28.21 -40.14 -19.09
C SER A 632 28.71 -38.98 -18.22
N GLY A 633 28.22 -38.86 -16.98
CA GLY A 633 28.66 -37.85 -16.01
C GLY A 633 28.18 -36.43 -16.30
N GLN A 634 26.93 -36.25 -16.75
CA GLN A 634 26.37 -34.97 -17.19
C GLN A 634 25.07 -34.65 -16.41
N CYS A 635 24.73 -33.38 -16.22
CA CYS A 635 23.52 -32.93 -15.51
C CYS A 635 22.36 -32.67 -16.48
N ARG A 636 21.10 -32.93 -16.12
CA ARG A 636 20.00 -32.74 -17.10
C ARG A 636 19.86 -31.25 -17.46
N PRO A 637 19.33 -30.90 -18.65
CA PRO A 637 18.95 -29.51 -18.93
C PRO A 637 18.08 -28.94 -17.80
N GLY A 638 18.57 -27.89 -17.14
CA GLY A 638 17.99 -27.31 -15.93
C GLY A 638 18.71 -27.65 -14.62
N GLU A 639 19.78 -28.44 -14.64
CA GLU A 639 20.55 -28.84 -13.47
C GLU A 639 21.98 -28.27 -13.43
N ILE A 640 22.50 -28.07 -12.22
CA ILE A 640 23.87 -27.60 -11.93
C ILE A 640 24.65 -28.72 -11.23
N ASN A 641 25.91 -28.93 -11.64
CA ASN A 641 26.87 -29.86 -11.03
C ASN A 641 27.50 -29.24 -9.76
N ILE A 642 26.77 -29.25 -8.64
CA ILE A 642 27.13 -28.48 -7.45
C ILE A 642 28.53 -28.83 -6.93
N GLN A 643 29.38 -27.82 -6.76
CA GLN A 643 30.81 -27.94 -6.41
C GLN A 643 31.62 -28.98 -7.22
N GLY A 644 31.18 -29.31 -8.44
CA GLY A 644 31.88 -30.28 -9.29
C GLY A 644 31.86 -31.72 -8.75
N ILE A 645 30.94 -32.02 -7.83
CA ILE A 645 30.96 -33.24 -7.02
C ILE A 645 30.75 -34.47 -7.92
N SER A 646 31.81 -35.26 -8.07
CA SER A 646 31.82 -36.47 -8.90
C SER A 646 32.18 -37.74 -8.10
N SER A 647 31.77 -38.90 -8.61
CA SER A 647 31.98 -40.22 -8.00
C SER A 647 32.14 -41.33 -9.05
N SER A 648 32.71 -42.46 -8.64
CA SER A 648 32.74 -43.71 -9.43
C SER A 648 31.56 -44.65 -9.14
N ARG A 649 30.63 -44.26 -8.26
CA ARG A 649 29.43 -45.02 -7.88
C ARG A 649 28.17 -44.16 -7.74
N GLY A 650 28.33 -42.93 -7.25
CA GLY A 650 27.23 -42.18 -6.65
C GLY A 650 26.82 -42.76 -5.29
N GLY A 651 25.61 -42.42 -4.87
CA GLY A 651 24.98 -42.79 -3.60
C GLY A 651 23.62 -42.10 -3.53
N GLY A 652 23.30 -41.46 -2.39
CA GLY A 652 22.17 -40.54 -2.25
C GLY A 652 20.78 -41.20 -2.15
N PHE A 653 19.77 -40.38 -1.86
CA PHE A 653 18.36 -40.79 -1.80
C PHE A 653 17.84 -41.26 -3.16
N GLU A 654 18.27 -40.60 -4.24
CA GLU A 654 17.95 -40.94 -5.63
C GLU A 654 19.21 -40.97 -6.51
N ASN A 655 19.23 -41.85 -7.51
CA ASN A 655 20.42 -42.15 -8.31
C ASN A 655 20.01 -42.63 -9.72
N ASP A 656 20.48 -41.94 -10.77
CA ASP A 656 20.03 -42.14 -12.15
C ASP A 656 20.84 -43.23 -12.87
N GLY A 657 20.15 -44.16 -13.53
CA GLY A 657 20.75 -45.24 -14.32
C GLY A 657 21.33 -46.43 -13.55
N ASN A 658 21.06 -47.63 -14.07
CA ASN A 658 21.30 -48.96 -13.49
C ASN A 658 22.77 -49.34 -13.19
N THR A 659 23.74 -48.45 -13.43
CA THR A 659 25.18 -48.73 -13.30
C THR A 659 25.66 -48.57 -11.85
N ASN A 660 25.85 -49.71 -11.16
CA ASN A 660 26.24 -49.79 -9.74
C ASN A 660 27.70 -49.34 -9.43
N LYS A 661 28.54 -49.23 -10.46
CA LYS A 661 29.91 -48.67 -10.43
C LYS A 661 30.31 -48.31 -11.87
N CYS A 662 30.80 -47.09 -12.10
CA CYS A 662 31.37 -46.70 -13.38
C CYS A 662 32.71 -47.43 -13.65
N GLY A 663 32.86 -47.98 -14.85
CA GLY A 663 34.10 -48.55 -15.40
C GLY A 663 34.86 -47.53 -16.25
N ARG A 664 34.16 -46.70 -17.03
CA ARG A 664 34.69 -45.52 -17.74
C ARG A 664 33.73 -44.34 -17.57
N GLY A 665 34.27 -43.13 -17.49
CA GLY A 665 33.50 -41.94 -17.07
C GLY A 665 33.21 -41.93 -15.56
N LYS A 666 32.36 -41.00 -15.12
CA LYS A 666 31.96 -40.83 -13.71
C LYS A 666 30.44 -40.63 -13.59
N LYS A 667 29.91 -40.68 -12.36
CA LYS A 667 28.66 -40.00 -11.99
C LYS A 667 28.98 -38.61 -11.44
N VAL A 668 28.02 -37.69 -11.56
CA VAL A 668 28.07 -36.31 -11.03
C VAL A 668 26.83 -36.03 -10.19
N PHE A 669 26.93 -35.17 -9.19
CA PHE A 669 25.83 -34.85 -8.29
C PHE A 669 25.18 -33.54 -8.74
N CYS A 670 23.98 -33.66 -9.29
CA CYS A 670 23.28 -32.58 -9.98
C CYS A 670 22.06 -32.15 -9.18
N CYS A 671 21.86 -30.85 -9.05
CA CYS A 671 20.67 -30.26 -8.42
C CYS A 671 19.89 -29.43 -9.44
N PRO A 672 18.54 -29.50 -9.47
CA PRO A 672 17.72 -28.57 -10.24
C PRO A 672 18.01 -27.11 -9.87
N SER A 673 18.08 -26.23 -10.86
CA SER A 673 18.19 -24.78 -10.66
C SER A 673 16.78 -24.16 -10.70
N PRO A 674 16.32 -23.48 -9.63
CA PRO A 674 14.99 -22.85 -9.63
C PRO A 674 14.88 -21.69 -10.64
N ASP A 675 16.02 -21.12 -11.06
CA ASP A 675 16.06 -20.06 -12.07
C ASP A 675 15.73 -20.58 -13.48
N TYR A 676 15.95 -21.88 -13.76
CA TYR A 676 15.78 -22.46 -15.09
C TYR A 676 14.35 -22.39 -15.60
N ASP A 677 13.38 -22.84 -14.79
CA ASP A 677 11.98 -22.90 -15.18
C ASP A 677 11.41 -21.50 -15.49
N SER A 678 12.01 -20.44 -14.94
CA SER A 678 11.66 -19.04 -15.25
C SER A 678 11.93 -18.63 -16.70
N PHE A 679 12.84 -19.32 -17.41
CA PHE A 679 13.21 -19.03 -18.80
C PHE A 679 13.14 -20.23 -19.76
N ALA A 680 13.06 -21.46 -19.27
CA ALA A 680 13.05 -22.68 -20.09
C ALA A 680 11.89 -22.71 -21.11
N GLY A 681 10.73 -22.17 -20.76
CA GLY A 681 9.58 -22.00 -21.67
C GLY A 681 9.63 -20.74 -22.56
N LYS A 682 10.67 -19.90 -22.43
CA LYS A 682 10.85 -18.64 -23.16
C LYS A 682 11.98 -18.68 -24.19
N CYS A 683 12.86 -19.69 -24.13
CA CYS A 683 13.92 -19.91 -25.11
C CYS A 683 13.54 -21.02 -26.11
N GLY A 684 14.00 -20.93 -27.34
CA GLY A 684 13.64 -21.87 -28.41
C GLY A 684 14.72 -22.06 -29.46
N TYR A 685 14.61 -23.13 -30.26
CA TYR A 685 15.48 -23.35 -31.42
C TYR A 685 14.84 -22.82 -32.70
N THR A 686 15.62 -22.09 -33.50
CA THR A 686 15.23 -21.72 -34.87
C THR A 686 15.29 -22.90 -35.84
N ASP A 687 14.64 -22.77 -36.99
CA ASP A 687 14.88 -23.63 -38.14
C ASP A 687 16.34 -23.52 -38.65
N CYS A 688 16.80 -24.55 -39.36
CA CYS A 688 18.14 -24.58 -39.94
C CYS A 688 18.38 -23.37 -40.85
N GLY A 689 19.40 -22.58 -40.56
CA GLY A 689 19.76 -21.38 -41.34
C GLY A 689 18.93 -20.14 -41.04
N LYS A 690 18.16 -20.11 -39.93
CA LYS A 690 17.41 -18.93 -39.48
C LYS A 690 18.06 -18.26 -38.27
N ASP A 691 18.12 -16.93 -38.31
CA ASP A 691 18.52 -16.07 -37.20
C ASP A 691 17.40 -15.92 -36.15
N CYS A 692 17.77 -15.43 -34.96
CA CYS A 692 16.84 -15.12 -33.89
C CYS A 692 15.95 -13.91 -34.22
N PRO A 693 14.76 -13.81 -33.61
CA PRO A 693 13.99 -12.56 -33.56
C PRO A 693 14.82 -11.38 -33.02
N LEU A 694 14.50 -10.15 -33.44
CA LEU A 694 15.21 -8.92 -33.01
C LEU A 694 15.18 -8.67 -31.48
N THR A 695 14.27 -9.33 -30.75
CA THR A 695 14.11 -9.28 -29.30
C THR A 695 14.90 -10.37 -28.56
N GLU A 696 15.63 -11.23 -29.28
CA GLU A 696 16.26 -12.43 -28.74
C GLU A 696 17.73 -12.56 -29.19
N THR A 697 18.57 -13.08 -28.31
CA THR A 697 20.00 -13.32 -28.57
C THR A 697 20.25 -14.80 -28.84
N ALA A 698 21.09 -15.10 -29.84
CA ALA A 698 21.58 -16.46 -30.09
C ALA A 698 22.61 -16.86 -29.02
N ILE A 699 22.26 -17.84 -28.17
CA ILE A 699 23.07 -18.25 -27.02
C ILE A 699 24.04 -19.39 -27.39
N PHE A 700 23.62 -20.30 -28.28
CA PHE A 700 24.46 -21.32 -28.91
C PHE A 700 23.82 -21.82 -30.22
N GLU A 701 24.60 -22.51 -31.05
CA GLU A 701 24.14 -23.11 -32.29
C GLU A 701 24.21 -24.64 -32.24
N LYS A 702 23.30 -25.35 -32.93
CA LYS A 702 23.49 -26.78 -33.22
C LYS A 702 23.15 -27.19 -34.65
N THR A 703 23.83 -28.23 -35.11
CA THR A 703 23.70 -28.82 -36.45
C THR A 703 22.76 -30.04 -36.50
N ASP A 704 22.27 -30.51 -35.35
CA ASP A 704 21.43 -31.71 -35.27
C ASP A 704 20.08 -31.55 -35.99
N GLY A 705 19.82 -32.49 -36.91
CA GLY A 705 18.68 -32.45 -37.82
C GLY A 705 18.78 -31.44 -38.98
N CYS A 706 19.94 -30.83 -39.23
CA CYS A 706 20.18 -29.99 -40.42
C CYS A 706 20.96 -30.73 -41.50
N PHE A 707 20.59 -30.52 -42.77
CA PHE A 707 21.35 -31.05 -43.90
C PHE A 707 22.66 -30.27 -44.11
N PRO A 708 23.76 -30.92 -44.55
CA PRO A 708 25.00 -30.25 -44.91
C PRO A 708 24.76 -29.11 -45.91
N GLY A 709 25.25 -27.92 -45.59
CA GLY A 709 25.09 -26.71 -46.42
C GLY A 709 23.84 -25.85 -46.13
N VAL A 710 22.87 -26.32 -45.33
CA VAL A 710 21.63 -25.57 -45.01
C VAL A 710 21.78 -24.60 -43.82
N GLY A 711 22.94 -24.60 -43.16
CA GLY A 711 23.19 -23.81 -41.95
C GLY A 711 22.79 -24.53 -40.66
N LYS A 712 22.88 -23.83 -39.53
CA LYS A 712 22.63 -24.38 -38.18
C LYS A 712 21.32 -23.85 -37.61
N LYS A 713 20.78 -24.52 -36.59
CA LYS A 713 19.75 -23.96 -35.70
C LYS A 713 20.43 -23.09 -34.64
N LYS A 714 19.81 -21.99 -34.25
CA LYS A 714 20.25 -21.13 -33.15
C LYS A 714 19.30 -21.30 -31.96
N PHE A 715 19.84 -21.46 -30.76
CA PHE A 715 19.07 -21.39 -29.53
C PHE A 715 18.94 -19.93 -29.14
N CYS A 716 17.73 -19.40 -29.22
CA CYS A 716 17.41 -18.00 -28.98
C CYS A 716 16.74 -17.87 -27.61
N CYS A 717 17.14 -16.86 -26.86
CA CYS A 717 16.52 -16.45 -25.60
C CYS A 717 16.25 -14.94 -25.62
N PRO A 718 15.16 -14.45 -24.99
CA PRO A 718 14.94 -13.02 -24.78
C PRO A 718 16.13 -12.35 -24.11
N THR A 719 16.44 -11.11 -24.48
CA THR A 719 17.55 -10.33 -23.91
C THR A 719 17.47 -10.09 -22.40
N SER A 720 16.31 -10.35 -21.77
CA SER A 720 16.12 -10.34 -20.32
C SER A 720 16.64 -11.59 -19.58
N VAL A 721 17.10 -12.63 -20.30
CA VAL A 721 17.61 -13.88 -19.72
C VAL A 721 19.14 -13.78 -19.55
N GLU A 722 19.62 -13.60 -18.31
CA GLU A 722 21.04 -13.29 -17.99
C GLU A 722 22.03 -14.48 -18.08
N LEU A 723 21.86 -15.38 -19.05
CA LEU A 723 22.84 -16.43 -19.35
C LEU A 723 24.08 -15.83 -20.04
N ARG A 724 25.28 -16.16 -19.54
CA ARG A 724 26.56 -15.69 -20.11
C ARG A 724 27.58 -16.81 -20.28
N ASP A 725 28.64 -16.53 -21.03
CA ASP A 725 29.82 -17.38 -21.19
C ASP A 725 29.51 -18.81 -21.71
N CYS A 726 28.41 -18.93 -22.47
CA CYS A 726 27.83 -20.18 -22.93
C CYS A 726 28.70 -20.90 -23.98
N ARG A 727 28.89 -22.22 -23.81
CA ARG A 727 29.63 -23.08 -24.76
C ARG A 727 29.08 -24.50 -24.83
N TRP A 728 29.43 -25.21 -25.89
CA TRP A 728 29.37 -26.68 -25.91
C TRP A 728 30.62 -27.25 -25.22
N GLU A 729 30.45 -27.81 -24.03
CA GLU A 729 31.47 -28.58 -23.34
C GLU A 729 31.55 -30.01 -23.88
N ARG A 730 32.77 -30.48 -24.16
CA ARG A 730 33.03 -31.77 -24.79
C ARG A 730 33.75 -32.76 -23.87
N GLY A 731 34.55 -32.32 -22.90
CA GLY A 731 35.13 -33.25 -21.91
C GLY A 731 35.95 -34.43 -22.47
N GLY A 732 36.60 -34.25 -23.62
CA GLY A 732 37.43 -35.26 -24.31
C GLY A 732 36.77 -35.92 -25.54
N ALA A 733 37.55 -36.66 -26.33
CA ALA A 733 37.14 -37.16 -27.64
C ALA A 733 35.87 -38.05 -27.63
N GLU A 734 35.70 -38.90 -26.59
CA GLU A 734 34.51 -39.75 -26.42
C GLU A 734 33.32 -39.02 -25.76
N CYS A 735 33.45 -37.76 -25.34
CA CYS A 735 32.49 -37.04 -24.50
C CYS A 735 32.24 -37.70 -23.12
N ALA A 736 33.26 -38.36 -22.55
CA ALA A 736 33.16 -39.16 -21.33
C ALA A 736 33.11 -38.36 -20.00
N ASN A 737 33.42 -37.06 -20.07
CA ASN A 737 33.36 -36.12 -18.94
C ASN A 737 32.89 -34.74 -19.44
N ALA A 738 31.88 -34.70 -20.33
CA ALA A 738 31.33 -33.47 -20.88
C ALA A 738 30.43 -32.77 -19.85
N VAL A 739 31.06 -32.20 -18.81
CA VAL A 739 30.42 -31.71 -17.58
C VAL A 739 30.57 -30.20 -17.46
N CYS A 740 29.47 -29.50 -17.16
CA CYS A 740 29.52 -28.08 -16.83
C CYS A 740 30.27 -27.80 -15.51
N SER A 741 30.84 -26.59 -15.41
CA SER A 741 31.58 -26.14 -14.24
C SER A 741 30.66 -25.95 -13.02
N PRO A 742 31.18 -25.85 -11.79
CA PRO A 742 30.36 -25.73 -10.57
C PRO A 742 29.46 -24.49 -10.47
N THR A 743 29.67 -23.50 -11.34
CA THR A 743 28.91 -22.25 -11.44
C THR A 743 28.07 -22.17 -12.72
N GLU A 744 27.97 -23.29 -13.46
CA GLU A 744 27.34 -23.37 -14.77
C GLU A 744 26.15 -24.33 -14.77
N ILE A 745 25.09 -23.91 -15.44
CA ILE A 745 23.90 -24.71 -15.68
C ILE A 745 24.03 -25.45 -17.02
N GLU A 746 23.66 -26.73 -17.05
CA GLU A 746 23.51 -27.48 -18.29
C GLU A 746 22.13 -27.15 -18.90
N VAL A 747 22.08 -26.76 -20.18
CA VAL A 747 20.85 -26.20 -20.82
C VAL A 747 20.41 -26.93 -22.10
N ASP A 748 21.27 -27.74 -22.71
CA ASP A 748 20.92 -28.67 -23.81
C ASP A 748 22.02 -29.76 -23.94
N ARG A 749 21.74 -30.82 -24.69
CA ARG A 749 22.68 -31.92 -24.95
C ARG A 749 22.65 -32.41 -26.40
N ASP A 750 23.79 -32.34 -27.10
CA ASP A 750 23.94 -32.77 -28.49
C ASP A 750 24.76 -34.06 -28.63
N SER A 751 24.25 -35.05 -29.35
CA SER A 751 24.93 -36.35 -29.56
C SER A 751 25.87 -36.41 -30.75
N GLN A 752 25.69 -35.52 -31.73
CA GLN A 752 26.25 -35.73 -33.07
C GLN A 752 27.34 -34.73 -33.41
N PHE A 753 27.09 -33.44 -33.26
CA PHE A 753 27.94 -32.42 -33.88
C PHE A 753 27.99 -31.07 -33.14
N GLY A 754 27.06 -30.75 -32.23
CA GLY A 754 27.07 -29.47 -31.48
C GLY A 754 27.32 -28.27 -32.41
N SER A 755 28.39 -27.52 -32.16
CA SER A 755 28.82 -26.38 -33.00
C SER A 755 29.58 -26.73 -34.29
N SER A 756 30.07 -27.98 -34.48
CA SER A 756 30.97 -28.38 -35.58
C SER A 756 30.78 -29.83 -36.10
N PHE A 757 30.56 -29.96 -37.41
CA PHE A 757 30.32 -31.22 -38.12
C PHE A 757 31.47 -32.25 -38.09
N LEU A 758 32.66 -31.90 -37.58
CA LEU A 758 33.84 -32.77 -37.60
C LEU A 758 34.07 -33.56 -36.30
N HIS A 759 33.31 -33.30 -35.22
CA HIS A 759 33.75 -33.60 -33.85
C HIS A 759 32.69 -34.25 -32.94
N GLY A 760 32.00 -35.26 -33.43
CA GLY A 760 30.97 -35.99 -32.68
C GLY A 760 31.45 -36.80 -31.47
N CYS A 761 30.47 -37.32 -30.72
CA CYS A 761 30.66 -38.11 -29.50
C CYS A 761 30.59 -39.62 -29.77
N ALA A 762 31.44 -40.40 -29.10
CA ALA A 762 31.46 -41.85 -29.21
C ALA A 762 30.43 -42.53 -28.28
N PHE A 763 30.10 -43.79 -28.58
CA PHE A 763 29.26 -44.67 -27.74
C PHE A 763 27.87 -44.12 -27.36
N GLY A 764 27.35 -43.12 -28.08
CA GLY A 764 26.05 -42.50 -27.77
C GLY A 764 26.07 -41.53 -26.57
N ARG A 765 27.25 -41.04 -26.17
CA ARG A 765 27.37 -39.89 -25.24
C ARG A 765 27.02 -38.57 -25.95
N LYS A 766 26.97 -37.46 -25.20
CA LYS A 766 26.61 -36.13 -25.70
C LYS A 766 27.59 -35.05 -25.25
N GLN A 767 27.69 -33.96 -26.01
CA GLN A 767 28.22 -32.67 -25.55
C GLN A 767 27.16 -32.00 -24.67
N ALA A 768 27.59 -31.23 -23.68
CA ALA A 768 26.72 -30.45 -22.80
C ALA A 768 26.76 -28.97 -23.21
N ALA A 769 25.63 -28.30 -23.40
CA ALA A 769 25.60 -26.84 -23.49
C ALA A 769 25.64 -26.29 -22.06
N CYS A 770 26.70 -25.57 -21.72
CA CYS A 770 26.98 -25.05 -20.38
C CYS A 770 26.99 -23.52 -20.41
N CYS A 771 26.24 -22.89 -19.52
CA CYS A 771 26.16 -21.43 -19.38
C CYS A 771 26.43 -21.00 -17.93
N THR A 772 27.14 -19.89 -17.73
CA THR A 772 27.29 -19.28 -16.40
C THR A 772 26.06 -18.45 -16.07
N ILE A 773 25.43 -18.71 -14.92
CA ILE A 773 24.44 -17.82 -14.29
C ILE A 773 25.21 -16.82 -13.43
N LYS A 774 25.17 -15.52 -13.76
CA LYS A 774 26.07 -14.52 -13.15
C LYS A 774 25.35 -13.43 -12.37
N LYS A 775 25.23 -13.63 -11.06
CA LYS A 775 25.11 -12.53 -10.08
C LYS A 775 26.00 -12.75 -8.84
N ARG A 776 27.32 -12.76 -9.04
CA ARG A 776 28.23 -12.25 -8.00
C ARG A 776 28.07 -10.73 -7.99
N PRO A 777 27.75 -10.08 -6.86
CA PRO A 777 27.69 -8.63 -6.80
C PRO A 777 29.02 -8.00 -7.18
N PRO A 778 29.00 -6.77 -7.73
CA PRO A 778 30.14 -5.89 -7.57
C PRO A 778 30.43 -5.66 -6.08
N PRO A 779 31.69 -5.39 -5.70
CA PRO A 779 32.00 -4.83 -4.39
C PRO A 779 31.14 -3.58 -4.12
N ALA A 780 30.73 -3.38 -2.87
CA ALA A 780 29.94 -2.21 -2.49
C ALA A 780 30.74 -0.93 -2.76
N ALA A 781 30.14 0.05 -3.45
CA ALA A 781 30.81 1.30 -3.75
C ALA A 781 30.95 2.17 -2.50
N ILE A 782 32.07 2.91 -2.46
CA ILE A 782 32.46 3.74 -1.32
C ILE A 782 32.15 5.20 -1.63
N CYS A 783 31.60 5.90 -0.65
CA CYS A 783 31.33 7.33 -0.59
C CYS A 783 32.01 7.85 0.68
N ALA A 784 33.32 8.10 0.60
CA ALA A 784 34.18 8.42 1.74
C ALA A 784 35.11 9.62 1.48
N ALA A 785 34.88 10.36 0.40
CA ALA A 785 35.55 11.63 0.17
C ALA A 785 34.90 12.75 1.01
N ASP A 786 35.71 13.74 1.37
CA ASP A 786 35.32 15.00 1.98
C ASP A 786 34.46 15.82 1.00
N ARG A 787 33.21 16.15 1.35
CA ARG A 787 32.27 16.85 0.44
C ARG A 787 32.60 18.33 0.36
N CYS A 788 33.01 18.95 1.46
CA CYS A 788 33.54 20.32 1.48
C CYS A 788 34.74 20.49 0.52
N LYS A 789 35.64 19.51 0.44
CA LYS A 789 36.77 19.51 -0.50
C LYS A 789 36.33 19.35 -1.96
N LEU A 790 35.29 18.55 -2.22
CA LEU A 790 34.78 18.28 -3.58
C LEU A 790 33.83 19.36 -4.10
N VAL A 791 33.13 20.07 -3.20
CA VAL A 791 32.24 21.19 -3.50
C VAL A 791 32.50 22.29 -2.45
N PRO A 792 33.57 23.10 -2.61
CA PRO A 792 33.90 24.18 -1.68
C PRO A 792 32.75 25.15 -1.43
N GLU A 793 31.84 25.30 -2.39
CA GLU A 793 30.60 26.10 -2.29
C GLU A 793 29.64 25.65 -1.17
N LEU A 794 29.77 24.41 -0.65
CA LEU A 794 29.05 23.94 0.53
C LEU A 794 29.62 24.50 1.85
N CYS A 795 30.93 24.80 1.88
CA CYS A 795 31.70 24.94 3.11
C CYS A 795 32.80 26.03 3.02
N LEU A 796 32.50 27.18 2.40
CA LEU A 796 33.54 28.16 2.07
C LEU A 796 34.25 28.75 3.31
N ALA A 797 35.54 28.39 3.44
CA ALA A 797 36.56 29.07 4.23
C ALA A 797 36.35 29.13 5.76
N SER A 798 36.81 28.06 6.41
CA SER A 798 37.11 27.97 7.84
C SER A 798 37.99 29.11 8.38
N GLN A 799 37.38 30.11 9.04
CA GLN A 799 37.96 30.73 10.24
C GLN A 799 36.97 31.47 11.16
N ASP A 800 35.66 31.43 10.86
CA ASP A 800 34.60 32.08 11.64
C ASP A 800 33.63 31.00 12.18
N PRO A 801 33.32 30.95 13.49
CA PRO A 801 32.45 29.92 14.07
C PRO A 801 30.93 30.20 13.89
N GLY A 802 30.55 31.31 13.26
CA GLY A 802 29.19 31.56 12.77
C GLY A 802 29.04 31.14 11.30
N GLY A 803 28.13 30.21 11.00
CA GLY A 803 27.91 29.73 9.63
C GLY A 803 27.31 30.80 8.72
N ALA A 804 28.05 31.26 7.70
CA ALA A 804 27.56 32.21 6.70
C ALA A 804 27.86 31.75 5.26
N LEU A 805 26.82 31.69 4.42
CA LEU A 805 26.89 31.17 3.04
C LEU A 805 27.24 32.23 1.97
N SER A 806 27.86 33.35 2.37
CA SER A 806 27.82 34.60 1.60
C SER A 806 29.11 35.01 0.88
N ALA A 807 28.89 35.51 -0.34
CA ALA A 807 29.84 36.30 -1.14
C ALA A 807 31.10 35.58 -1.67
N ARG A 808 30.94 34.44 -2.36
CA ARG A 808 31.59 34.10 -3.66
C ARG A 808 30.72 33.06 -4.41
N ALA A 809 30.48 33.15 -5.71
CA ALA A 809 30.73 34.22 -6.67
C ALA A 809 29.56 34.33 -7.67
N LEU A 810 29.51 35.41 -8.45
CA LEU A 810 28.44 35.68 -9.42
C LEU A 810 28.50 34.76 -10.65
N GLN A 811 27.36 34.73 -11.37
CA GLN A 811 27.24 34.61 -12.84
C GLN A 811 27.04 33.20 -13.44
N ALA A 812 26.26 33.17 -14.54
CA ALA A 812 25.67 32.03 -15.23
C ALA A 812 24.61 31.23 -14.42
N ASP A 813 23.33 31.15 -14.81
CA ASP A 813 22.63 31.84 -15.91
C ASP A 813 21.16 32.14 -15.54
N LEU A 814 20.66 33.27 -16.06
CA LEU A 814 19.27 33.69 -16.35
C LEU A 814 19.17 35.22 -16.25
N THR A 815 18.61 35.87 -17.27
CA THR A 815 18.49 37.32 -17.43
C THR A 815 17.06 37.70 -17.85
N PRO A 816 16.65 38.99 -17.83
CA PRO A 816 17.29 40.19 -17.29
C PRO A 816 16.42 40.99 -16.28
N GLY A 817 16.98 41.35 -15.13
CA GLY A 817 16.35 42.31 -14.19
C GLY A 817 17.37 42.85 -13.20
N THR A 818 17.66 44.14 -13.23
CA THR A 818 18.84 44.73 -12.57
C THR A 818 18.64 44.97 -11.07
N TRP A 819 19.14 44.06 -10.23
CA TRP A 819 19.29 44.27 -8.78
C TRP A 819 20.67 43.79 -8.31
N ASN A 820 21.35 44.59 -7.48
CA ASN A 820 22.74 44.35 -7.06
C ASN A 820 22.80 43.38 -5.87
N THR A 821 23.21 42.12 -6.11
CA THR A 821 23.05 41.00 -5.17
C THR A 821 24.02 40.97 -3.97
N SER A 822 24.65 42.08 -3.59
CA SER A 822 25.63 42.13 -2.48
C SER A 822 25.02 42.41 -1.08
N VAL A 823 23.69 42.44 -0.96
CA VAL A 823 22.91 42.87 0.23
C VAL A 823 21.92 41.79 0.74
N TYR A 824 22.20 40.50 0.49
CA TYR A 824 21.20 39.41 0.52
C TYR A 824 21.48 38.28 1.53
N ASP A 825 22.04 38.57 2.72
CA ASP A 825 22.52 37.51 3.63
C ASP A 825 22.18 37.69 5.12
N LEU A 826 21.08 37.06 5.54
CA LEU A 826 20.60 36.97 6.92
C LEU A 826 21.47 36.07 7.85
N SER A 827 22.68 35.66 7.45
CA SER A 827 23.56 34.75 8.22
C SER A 827 24.86 35.36 8.79
N LYS A 828 25.18 36.64 8.54
CA LYS A 828 26.36 37.28 9.14
C LYS A 828 26.17 37.79 10.59
N ARG A 829 27.24 37.66 11.38
CA ARG A 829 27.58 38.46 12.57
C ARG A 829 29.09 38.71 12.57
N TRP A 830 29.52 39.97 12.74
CA TRP A 830 30.53 40.35 13.73
C TRP A 830 30.65 41.88 13.84
N ASP A 831 29.89 42.50 14.75
CA ASP A 831 30.37 43.36 15.85
C ASP A 831 29.22 44.23 16.42
N ASN A 832 28.80 43.95 17.66
CA ASN A 832 28.01 44.80 18.57
C ASN A 832 26.97 45.80 17.99
N LYS A 833 26.08 45.33 17.11
CA LYS A 833 24.71 45.86 16.89
C LYS A 833 23.79 44.78 16.32
N ALA A 834 22.49 45.07 16.27
CA ALA A 834 21.54 44.28 15.49
C ALA A 834 21.71 44.63 14.01
N ASP A 835 22.04 43.63 13.17
CA ASP A 835 22.27 43.82 11.74
C ASP A 835 20.96 43.68 10.94
N TYR A 836 20.30 44.83 10.75
CA TYR A 836 19.10 44.98 9.92
C TYR A 836 19.39 44.69 8.45
N GLN A 837 18.57 43.88 7.79
CA GLN A 837 18.68 43.65 6.34
C GLN A 837 17.36 43.84 5.60
N ALA A 838 17.40 44.73 4.62
CA ALA A 838 16.28 45.00 3.73
C ALA A 838 16.32 44.12 2.48
N HIS A 839 15.17 43.63 2.06
CA HIS A 839 14.99 42.99 0.77
C HIS A 839 14.08 43.85 -0.11
N TYR A 840 14.47 43.98 -1.38
CA TYR A 840 13.75 44.75 -2.39
C TYR A 840 13.02 43.79 -3.31
N PHE A 841 11.69 43.80 -3.25
CA PHE A 841 10.81 42.95 -4.05
C PHE A 841 10.25 43.78 -5.21
N GLY A 842 11.11 44.16 -6.14
CA GLY A 842 10.78 45.10 -7.21
C GLY A 842 10.45 46.49 -6.66
N ALA A 843 9.16 46.85 -6.63
CA ALA A 843 8.69 48.11 -6.04
C ALA A 843 8.39 48.02 -4.53
N LEU A 844 8.34 46.81 -3.97
CA LEU A 844 7.84 46.49 -2.63
C LEU A 844 9.02 46.36 -1.63
N PHE A 845 8.91 47.02 -0.47
CA PHE A 845 10.00 47.19 0.49
C PHE A 845 9.58 46.68 1.87
N ILE A 846 9.73 45.38 2.09
CA ILE A 846 9.51 44.78 3.42
C ILE A 846 10.86 44.25 3.90
N MET A 847 11.35 44.85 4.99
CA MET A 847 12.56 44.41 5.67
C MET A 847 12.25 43.14 6.48
N VAL A 848 13.17 42.16 6.53
CA VAL A 848 13.06 40.99 7.42
C VAL A 848 14.33 40.96 8.26
N VAL A 849 14.18 41.18 9.56
CA VAL A 849 15.32 41.37 10.48
C VAL A 849 15.37 40.18 11.43
N ALA A 850 16.51 39.49 11.48
CA ALA A 850 16.71 38.42 12.44
C ALA A 850 17.68 38.90 13.53
N GLN A 851 17.29 38.76 14.80
CA GLN A 851 18.30 38.65 15.85
C GLN A 851 19.15 37.41 15.53
N ALA A 852 20.47 37.54 15.55
CA ALA A 852 21.37 36.42 15.24
C ALA A 852 21.72 35.62 16.51
N TYR A 853 22.40 34.48 16.34
CA TYR A 853 22.44 33.35 17.27
C TYR A 853 23.87 33.05 17.79
N PRO A 854 24.03 32.16 18.80
CA PRO A 854 25.34 31.82 19.34
C PRO A 854 26.20 30.99 18.37
N PRO A 855 27.52 31.23 18.32
CA PRO A 855 28.45 30.37 17.60
C PRO A 855 28.44 28.95 18.19
N SER A 856 28.79 27.94 17.38
CA SER A 856 28.64 26.54 17.79
C SER A 856 29.42 26.20 19.06
N GLY A 857 30.53 26.88 19.31
CA GLY A 857 31.34 26.79 20.53
C GLY A 857 30.59 27.09 21.83
N GLU A 858 29.65 28.04 21.81
CA GLU A 858 28.85 28.41 23.00
C GLU A 858 27.71 27.41 23.24
N LEU A 859 27.12 26.87 22.17
CA LEU A 859 26.01 25.91 22.27
C LEU A 859 26.42 24.60 22.95
N TYR A 860 27.68 24.16 22.87
CA TYR A 860 28.19 23.00 23.63
C TYR A 860 28.01 23.15 25.16
N GLY A 861 28.07 24.38 25.68
CA GLY A 861 27.81 24.67 27.09
C GLY A 861 26.32 24.64 27.47
N LEU A 862 25.43 24.65 26.48
CA LEU A 862 23.97 24.56 26.62
C LEU A 862 23.53 23.14 26.27
N GLY A 863 23.78 22.18 27.19
CA GLY A 863 23.61 20.74 26.96
C GLY A 863 22.23 20.26 26.47
N GLU A 864 21.18 21.08 26.56
CA GLU A 864 19.88 20.80 25.91
C GLU A 864 19.93 20.93 24.37
N VAL A 865 20.74 21.85 23.84
CA VAL A 865 20.72 22.28 22.43
C VAL A 865 21.68 21.44 21.58
N PHE A 866 22.93 21.30 22.04
CA PHE A 866 24.00 20.60 21.32
C PHE A 866 24.26 19.18 21.80
N ARG A 867 23.30 18.57 22.51
CA ARG A 867 23.32 17.17 22.99
C ARG A 867 23.71 16.15 21.91
N TYR A 868 23.38 16.47 20.66
CA TYR A 868 23.64 15.65 19.50
C TYR A 868 24.23 16.50 18.37
N VAL A 869 25.20 15.95 17.66
CA VAL A 869 25.76 16.50 16.42
C VAL A 869 25.54 15.50 15.30
N TRP A 870 24.84 15.89 14.23
CA TRP A 870 24.62 15.04 13.06
C TRP A 870 25.75 15.18 12.04
N ARG A 871 26.21 14.06 11.50
CA ARG A 871 27.50 13.96 10.82
C ARG A 871 27.47 13.15 9.54
N SER A 872 28.23 13.56 8.55
CA SER A 872 28.30 12.86 7.26
C SER A 872 28.98 11.51 7.40
N VAL A 873 28.29 10.43 7.02
CA VAL A 873 28.84 9.07 7.06
C VAL A 873 29.71 8.81 5.83
N VAL A 874 31.02 8.79 6.06
CA VAL A 874 31.98 8.23 5.11
C VAL A 874 31.93 6.70 5.16
N GLY A 875 31.60 6.05 4.04
CA GLY A 875 31.35 4.61 4.05
C GLY A 875 30.74 4.07 2.76
N ILE A 876 29.78 3.14 2.89
CA ILE A 876 29.09 2.52 1.74
C ILE A 876 28.01 3.47 1.19
N CYS A 877 28.07 3.76 -0.12
CA CYS A 877 27.18 4.72 -0.78
C CYS A 877 25.68 4.44 -0.59
N THR A 878 25.29 3.17 -0.54
CA THR A 878 23.89 2.73 -0.48
C THR A 878 23.25 2.82 0.91
N GLY A 879 24.02 3.09 1.97
CA GLY A 879 23.51 3.24 3.34
C GLY A 879 22.93 4.61 3.65
N GLN A 880 22.51 4.83 4.90
CA GLN A 880 22.30 6.19 5.45
C GLN A 880 23.61 6.99 5.35
N ALA A 881 23.48 8.24 4.95
CA ALA A 881 24.60 9.15 4.73
C ALA A 881 24.85 10.08 5.95
N VAL A 882 24.14 9.86 7.06
CA VAL A 882 24.20 10.66 8.29
C VAL A 882 24.22 9.75 9.54
N ASN A 883 25.01 10.12 10.56
CA ASN A 883 25.10 9.47 11.86
C ASN A 883 25.01 10.52 12.99
N GLN A 884 24.59 10.08 14.19
CA GLN A 884 24.39 10.92 15.38
C GLN A 884 25.57 10.74 16.34
N GLN A 885 26.33 11.81 16.59
CA GLN A 885 27.36 11.85 17.62
C GLN A 885 26.77 12.47 18.90
N VAL A 886 26.76 11.72 20.01
CA VAL A 886 26.34 12.24 21.31
C VAL A 886 27.44 13.14 21.89
N VAL A 887 27.03 14.28 22.43
CA VAL A 887 27.86 15.25 23.14
C VAL A 887 27.59 15.12 24.64
N ALA A 888 28.64 15.16 25.46
CA ALA A 888 28.53 15.25 26.91
C ALA A 888 28.63 16.72 27.35
N ASP A 889 27.91 17.09 28.40
CA ASP A 889 27.83 18.47 28.90
C ASP A 889 29.22 19.06 29.19
N GLY A 890 29.57 20.18 28.55
CA GLY A 890 30.84 20.89 28.78
C GLY A 890 31.51 21.38 27.50
N ASN A 891 32.84 21.28 27.45
CA ASN A 891 33.63 21.76 26.31
C ASN A 891 33.43 20.90 25.06
N ARG A 892 33.52 21.54 23.89
CA ARG A 892 33.52 20.93 22.55
C ARG A 892 34.26 19.58 22.50
N PRO A 893 33.59 18.45 22.21
CA PRO A 893 34.25 17.15 22.13
C PRO A 893 35.25 17.07 20.96
N PRO A 894 36.40 16.38 21.12
CA PRO A 894 37.30 16.09 20.01
C PRO A 894 36.58 15.38 18.85
N GLY A 895 36.96 15.71 17.62
CA GLY A 895 36.33 15.18 16.40
C GLY A 895 35.15 16.01 15.90
N THR A 896 34.65 17.00 16.66
CA THR A 896 33.51 17.86 16.26
C THR A 896 33.93 19.15 15.54
N GLU A 897 35.15 19.22 15.00
CA GLU A 897 35.77 20.47 14.51
C GLU A 897 35.01 21.15 13.37
N ASN A 898 34.25 20.38 12.56
CA ASN A 898 33.46 20.87 11.43
C ASN A 898 31.96 21.13 11.77
N ALA A 899 31.54 20.92 13.01
CA ALA A 899 30.14 21.07 13.42
C ALA A 899 29.73 22.53 13.64
N GLN A 900 28.61 22.92 13.04
CA GLN A 900 28.05 24.28 13.02
C GLN A 900 26.71 24.37 13.77
N SER A 901 26.36 25.57 14.24
CA SER A 901 25.01 25.91 14.69
C SER A 901 24.06 25.87 13.48
N GLU A 902 23.01 25.06 13.57
CA GLU A 902 22.11 24.76 12.47
C GLU A 902 20.68 25.27 12.75
N HIS A 903 20.12 26.02 11.79
CA HIS A 903 18.70 26.33 11.75
C HIS A 903 17.98 25.19 11.02
N ILE A 904 17.21 24.39 11.76
CA ILE A 904 16.46 23.24 11.20
C ILE A 904 15.55 23.63 10.01
N ILE A 905 15.08 24.88 10.00
CA ILE A 905 14.45 25.55 8.85
C ILE A 905 15.20 26.86 8.65
N ASP A 906 15.75 27.10 7.45
CA ASP A 906 16.52 28.31 7.21
C ASP A 906 15.67 29.58 7.27
N ARG A 907 16.13 30.54 8.08
CA ARG A 907 15.52 31.87 8.25
C ARG A 907 15.30 32.63 6.93
N GLN A 908 16.07 32.30 5.89
CA GLN A 908 15.91 32.87 4.56
C GLN A 908 14.54 32.58 3.91
N ILE A 909 13.82 31.50 4.27
CA ILE A 909 12.52 31.20 3.64
C ILE A 909 11.47 32.27 3.98
N MET A 910 11.65 32.99 5.10
CA MET A 910 10.72 34.03 5.55
C MET A 910 10.53 35.13 4.51
N ARG A 911 11.56 35.43 3.69
CA ARG A 911 11.45 36.41 2.60
C ARG A 911 10.41 36.01 1.55
N ARG A 912 10.33 34.72 1.23
CA ARG A 912 9.41 34.18 0.22
C ARG A 912 7.98 34.06 0.75
N PHE A 913 7.83 33.74 2.05
CA PHE A 913 6.51 33.81 2.72
C PHE A 913 5.95 35.24 2.67
N VAL A 914 6.74 36.22 3.12
CA VAL A 914 6.33 37.64 3.17
C VAL A 914 6.01 38.13 1.76
N GLU A 915 6.83 37.80 0.77
CA GLU A 915 6.59 38.10 -0.65
C GLU A 915 5.25 37.53 -1.15
N GLN A 916 5.04 36.22 -1.00
CA GLN A 916 3.84 35.53 -1.49
C GLN A 916 2.56 36.00 -0.80
N ALA A 917 2.58 36.14 0.53
CA ALA A 917 1.44 36.60 1.31
C ALA A 917 1.10 38.08 1.08
N ALA A 918 2.11 38.94 0.81
CA ALA A 918 1.89 40.34 0.45
C ALA A 918 1.33 40.52 -0.97
N GLN A 919 1.75 39.67 -1.92
CA GLN A 919 1.33 39.73 -3.32
C GLN A 919 0.03 38.97 -3.62
N GLY A 920 -0.30 37.93 -2.86
CA GLY A 920 -1.43 37.03 -3.15
C GLY A 920 -1.11 35.89 -4.10
N THR A 921 0.18 35.53 -4.22
CA THR A 921 0.71 34.55 -5.19
C THR A 921 1.21 33.28 -4.49
N THR A 922 1.37 32.16 -5.21
CA THR A 922 2.19 31.04 -4.73
C THR A 922 3.31 30.75 -5.74
N HIS A 923 4.13 29.72 -5.52
CA HIS A 923 5.26 29.44 -6.44
C HIS A 923 4.81 28.89 -7.80
N ASP A 924 3.75 28.08 -7.81
CA ASP A 924 3.27 27.39 -9.01
C ASP A 924 2.04 28.09 -9.64
N GLN A 925 1.43 29.11 -9.00
CA GLN A 925 0.27 29.85 -9.52
C GLN A 925 0.35 31.39 -9.32
N PRO A 926 -0.08 32.20 -10.31
CA PRO A 926 -0.05 33.67 -10.25
C PRO A 926 -1.16 34.28 -9.36
N GLU A 927 -2.11 33.47 -8.89
CA GLU A 927 -3.16 33.85 -7.94
C GLU A 927 -3.31 32.71 -6.92
N SER A 928 -3.52 33.04 -5.65
CA SER A 928 -3.65 32.08 -4.55
C SER A 928 -5.10 31.81 -4.16
N ARG A 929 -5.37 30.63 -3.59
CA ARG A 929 -6.64 30.31 -2.91
C ARG A 929 -6.88 31.11 -1.60
N LEU A 930 -5.94 31.97 -1.23
CA LEU A 930 -6.05 32.92 -0.12
C LEU A 930 -5.96 34.35 -0.65
N PRO A 931 -6.78 35.30 -0.15
CA PRO A 931 -6.63 36.70 -0.51
C PRO A 931 -5.26 37.23 -0.05
N ALA A 932 -4.66 38.11 -0.85
CA ALA A 932 -3.46 38.82 -0.45
C ALA A 932 -3.68 39.55 0.88
N ILE A 933 -2.71 39.48 1.79
CA ILE A 933 -2.66 40.33 2.99
C ILE A 933 -2.45 41.81 2.57
N GLY A 934 -1.85 41.99 1.40
CA GLY A 934 -1.63 43.28 0.76
C GLY A 934 -0.37 43.94 1.28
N ARG A 935 0.44 44.45 0.34
CA ARG A 935 1.68 45.20 0.62
C ARG A 935 1.56 46.16 1.81
N ALA A 936 0.54 47.03 1.78
CA ALA A 936 0.40 48.12 2.75
C ALA A 936 0.35 47.62 4.19
N TRP A 937 -0.25 46.46 4.46
CA TRP A 937 -0.29 45.90 5.80
C TRP A 937 1.13 45.59 6.32
N PHE A 938 1.98 44.97 5.49
CA PHE A 938 3.37 44.70 5.88
C PHE A 938 4.21 45.97 5.96
N ASP A 939 4.09 46.89 4.99
CA ASP A 939 4.81 48.17 4.98
C ASP A 939 4.49 49.02 6.24
N TYR A 940 3.27 48.94 6.79
CA TYR A 940 2.85 49.69 7.99
C TYR A 940 2.96 48.95 9.33
N HIS A 941 2.88 47.62 9.36
CA HIS A 941 2.74 46.87 10.62
C HIS A 941 3.86 45.87 10.92
N TRP A 942 4.62 45.39 9.92
CA TRP A 942 5.57 44.29 10.13
C TRP A 942 6.68 44.60 11.15
N HIS A 943 7.04 45.88 11.28
CA HIS A 943 8.02 46.39 12.28
C HIS A 943 7.40 47.29 13.35
N GLU A 944 6.08 47.46 13.37
CA GLU A 944 5.43 48.40 14.30
C GLU A 944 5.32 47.79 15.71
N PRO A 945 5.79 48.48 16.77
CA PRO A 945 5.65 48.00 18.14
C PRO A 945 4.19 48.04 18.61
N ASN A 946 3.66 46.91 19.04
CA ASN A 946 2.27 46.76 19.47
C ASN A 946 2.18 46.33 20.93
N ALA A 947 1.41 47.07 21.74
CA ALA A 947 1.22 46.77 23.16
C ALA A 947 0.56 45.40 23.42
N GLY A 948 -0.28 44.93 22.51
CA GLY A 948 -0.84 43.58 22.53
C GLY A 948 0.25 42.51 22.36
N LEU A 949 1.17 42.69 21.41
CA LEU A 949 2.32 41.78 21.23
C LEU A 949 3.31 41.84 22.40
N ALA A 950 3.53 43.02 22.98
CA ALA A 950 4.34 43.16 24.19
C ALA A 950 3.73 42.41 25.40
N ALA A 951 2.40 42.28 25.46
CA ALA A 951 1.70 41.55 26.51
C ALA A 951 1.65 40.01 26.29
N GLN A 952 1.88 39.52 25.08
CA GLN A 952 1.91 38.07 24.81
C GLN A 952 3.16 37.41 25.42
N PRO A 953 3.12 36.10 25.75
CA PRO A 953 4.27 35.40 26.34
C PRO A 953 5.58 35.52 25.52
N PRO A 954 6.75 35.36 26.16
CA PRO A 954 8.02 35.27 25.45
C PRO A 954 8.06 34.05 24.51
N VAL A 955 8.81 34.17 23.42
CA VAL A 955 8.86 33.15 22.35
C VAL A 955 9.83 32.03 22.75
N GLY A 956 9.48 30.77 22.47
CA GLY A 956 10.31 29.60 22.81
C GLY A 956 10.31 29.18 24.28
N GLY A 957 9.83 30.03 25.19
CA GLY A 957 9.65 29.73 26.61
C GLY A 957 10.09 30.88 27.52
N PRO A 958 10.17 30.67 28.86
CA PRO A 958 10.43 31.73 29.85
C PRO A 958 11.77 32.48 29.76
N HIS A 959 12.66 32.09 28.83
CA HIS A 959 14.01 32.66 28.67
C HIS A 959 14.25 33.33 27.32
N GLY A 960 13.38 33.10 26.32
CA GLY A 960 13.48 33.79 25.02
C GLY A 960 12.96 35.22 25.09
N LEU A 961 13.12 35.98 24.00
CA LEU A 961 12.66 37.36 23.95
C LEU A 961 11.13 37.45 24.03
N GLN A 962 10.65 38.63 24.44
CA GLN A 962 9.23 39.03 24.39
C GLN A 962 9.04 40.24 23.46
N PRO A 963 9.23 40.10 22.13
CA PRO A 963 9.24 41.26 21.24
C PRO A 963 7.85 41.89 21.05
N ALA A 964 7.83 43.19 20.81
CA ALA A 964 6.61 43.95 20.54
C ALA A 964 6.25 44.05 19.04
N THR A 965 7.13 43.64 18.13
CA THR A 965 6.91 43.73 16.67
C THR A 965 6.53 42.36 16.08
N PRO A 966 5.79 42.32 14.95
CA PRO A 966 5.54 41.09 14.21
C PRO A 966 6.81 40.38 13.73
N ASN A 967 7.72 41.14 13.11
CA ASN A 967 8.98 40.64 12.57
C ASN A 967 9.78 39.88 13.64
N ASP A 968 10.05 40.52 14.78
CA ASP A 968 10.97 39.97 15.77
C ASP A 968 10.39 38.73 16.44
N ARG A 969 9.08 38.70 16.71
CA ARG A 969 8.40 37.50 17.21
C ARG A 969 8.52 36.32 16.26
N VAL A 970 8.33 36.54 14.97
CA VAL A 970 8.44 35.47 13.96
C VAL A 970 9.89 35.00 13.82
N MET A 971 10.87 35.91 13.79
CA MET A 971 12.27 35.52 13.59
C MET A 971 12.92 34.88 14.83
N GLU A 972 12.49 35.24 16.04
CA GLU A 972 12.86 34.58 17.31
C GLU A 972 12.45 33.09 17.33
N CYS A 973 11.45 32.67 16.54
CA CYS A 973 11.04 31.26 16.46
C CYS A 973 12.10 30.32 15.85
N PHE A 974 13.06 30.84 15.09
CA PHE A 974 14.02 30.04 14.33
C PHE A 974 15.37 29.81 15.04
N GLY A 975 15.57 30.43 16.21
CA GLY A 975 16.80 30.28 17.00
C GLY A 975 17.65 31.55 17.05
N THR A 976 17.96 32.00 18.27
CA THR A 976 18.68 33.25 18.61
C THR A 976 19.55 33.05 19.86
N TYR A 977 20.13 34.11 20.44
CA TYR A 977 20.87 34.03 21.71
C TYR A 977 19.96 33.71 22.91
N ASP A 978 18.80 34.34 22.96
CA ASP A 978 17.84 34.24 24.07
C ASP A 978 16.96 32.99 23.93
N ASN A 979 16.60 32.62 22.69
CA ASN A 979 15.95 31.36 22.35
C ASN A 979 16.86 30.45 21.49
N PRO A 980 17.91 29.81 22.05
CA PRO A 980 18.81 28.95 21.28
C PRO A 980 18.26 27.54 21.05
N ARG A 981 17.19 27.13 21.77
CA ARG A 981 16.60 25.77 21.72
C ARG A 981 16.17 25.25 20.34
N PRO A 982 15.74 26.07 19.36
CA PRO A 982 15.42 25.58 18.00
C PRO A 982 16.64 25.21 17.14
N LEU A 983 17.85 25.47 17.62
CA LEU A 983 19.11 25.18 16.91
C LEU A 983 19.54 23.73 17.17
N LEU A 984 20.23 23.14 16.20
CA LEU A 984 20.87 21.82 16.32
C LEU A 984 22.36 21.92 15.94
N GLY A 985 23.14 20.86 16.20
CA GLY A 985 24.52 20.76 15.72
C GLY A 985 24.61 19.86 14.49
N THR A 986 25.19 20.32 13.38
CA THR A 986 25.40 19.46 12.19
C THR A 986 26.73 19.75 11.49
N ASP A 987 27.32 18.76 10.82
CA ASP A 987 28.51 18.94 9.97
C ASP A 987 28.22 19.95 8.85
N ALA A 988 29.18 20.85 8.57
CA ALA A 988 29.05 21.89 7.54
C ALA A 988 28.61 21.37 6.16
N ASP A 989 29.06 20.18 5.77
CA ASP A 989 28.69 19.49 4.53
C ASP A 989 27.16 19.32 4.36
N ILE A 990 26.45 19.09 5.46
CA ILE A 990 25.00 18.88 5.51
C ILE A 990 24.28 20.23 5.54
N ASN A 991 24.73 21.14 6.42
CA ASN A 991 24.16 22.49 6.57
C ASN A 991 24.18 23.25 5.24
N GLY A 992 25.35 23.32 4.57
CA GLY A 992 25.49 24.03 3.30
C GLY A 992 24.62 23.45 2.19
N ALA A 993 24.52 22.11 2.09
CA ALA A 993 23.69 21.44 1.10
C ALA A 993 22.18 21.69 1.35
N LYS A 994 21.77 21.69 2.62
CA LYS A 994 20.40 22.03 3.04
C LYS A 994 20.10 23.50 2.76
N GLY A 995 21.00 24.42 3.07
CA GLY A 995 20.86 25.86 2.81
C GLY A 995 20.71 26.21 1.32
N LEU A 996 21.37 25.46 0.42
CA LEU A 996 21.14 25.55 -1.03
C LEU A 996 19.74 25.06 -1.42
N LEU A 997 19.33 23.89 -0.94
CA LEU A 997 18.02 23.31 -1.23
C LEU A 997 16.86 24.18 -0.73
N MET A 998 16.99 24.77 0.47
CA MET A 998 15.98 25.67 1.05
C MET A 998 15.86 27.01 0.31
N ASP A 999 16.78 27.33 -0.61
CA ASP A 999 16.68 28.45 -1.55
C ASP A 999 16.31 28.01 -2.99
N LEU A 1000 15.80 26.79 -3.15
CA LEU A 1000 15.44 26.16 -4.44
C LEU A 1000 16.62 25.95 -5.40
N ARG A 1001 17.85 25.92 -4.88
CA ARG A 1001 19.09 25.68 -5.64
C ARG A 1001 19.49 24.20 -5.57
N ARG A 1002 20.27 23.75 -6.55
CA ARG A 1002 20.84 22.39 -6.61
C ARG A 1002 21.90 22.24 -5.50
N PRO A 1003 21.91 21.15 -4.71
CA PRO A 1003 22.90 20.95 -3.65
C PRO A 1003 24.31 20.69 -4.20
N VAL A 1004 24.41 20.11 -5.40
CA VAL A 1004 25.67 20.04 -6.17
C VAL A 1004 25.41 20.40 -7.63
N ALA A 1005 26.29 21.20 -8.23
CA ALA A 1005 26.18 21.57 -9.63
C ALA A 1005 26.43 20.37 -10.56
N ILE A 1006 25.54 20.17 -11.54
CA ILE A 1006 25.53 19.00 -12.42
C ILE A 1006 26.76 18.96 -13.35
N ASP A 1007 27.36 20.10 -13.65
CA ASP A 1007 28.62 20.18 -14.41
C ASP A 1007 29.81 19.57 -13.62
N ARG A 1008 29.83 19.71 -12.28
CA ARG A 1008 30.81 19.03 -11.41
C ARG A 1008 30.64 17.52 -11.47
N ILE A 1009 29.40 17.02 -11.37
CA ILE A 1009 29.07 15.59 -11.49
C ILE A 1009 29.42 15.06 -12.89
N THR A 1010 29.11 15.82 -13.95
CA THR A 1010 29.51 15.51 -15.34
C THR A 1010 31.02 15.36 -15.50
N ARG A 1011 31.80 16.27 -14.89
CA ARG A 1011 33.27 16.20 -14.90
C ARG A 1011 33.78 14.99 -14.10
N ALA A 1012 33.25 14.75 -12.90
CA ALA A 1012 33.62 13.62 -12.06
C ALA A 1012 33.33 12.28 -12.74
N ALA A 1013 32.19 12.14 -13.43
CA ALA A 1013 31.82 10.92 -14.15
C ALA A 1013 32.78 10.61 -15.30
N ARG A 1014 33.15 11.64 -16.08
CA ARG A 1014 34.18 11.52 -17.13
C ARG A 1014 35.56 11.18 -16.57
N VAL A 1015 35.93 11.71 -15.40
CA VAL A 1015 37.18 11.38 -14.70
C VAL A 1015 37.17 9.94 -14.19
N ALA A 1016 36.09 9.49 -13.53
CA ALA A 1016 35.95 8.13 -13.04
C ALA A 1016 36.00 7.07 -14.17
N VAL A 1017 35.44 7.38 -15.34
CA VAL A 1017 35.49 6.51 -16.55
C VAL A 1017 36.80 6.58 -17.33
N ARG A 1018 37.57 7.66 -17.17
CA ARG A 1018 38.93 7.79 -17.72
C ARG A 1018 39.94 7.02 -16.88
N ASP A 1019 39.85 7.15 -15.56
CA ASP A 1019 40.86 6.66 -14.62
C ASP A 1019 40.53 5.27 -14.05
N ASP A 1020 39.24 4.88 -14.01
CA ASP A 1020 38.73 3.58 -13.52
C ASP A 1020 39.21 3.19 -12.10
N THR A 1021 39.51 4.21 -11.27
CA THR A 1021 39.96 4.02 -9.90
C THR A 1021 38.80 4.07 -8.89
N ALA A 1022 38.96 3.34 -7.79
CA ALA A 1022 38.07 3.43 -6.64
C ALA A 1022 38.04 4.86 -6.05
N GLN A 1023 39.14 5.62 -6.11
CA GLN A 1023 39.17 7.01 -5.64
C GLN A 1023 38.29 7.92 -6.51
N ALA A 1024 38.50 7.97 -7.83
CA ALA A 1024 37.69 8.82 -8.71
C ALA A 1024 36.20 8.44 -8.69
N THR A 1025 35.92 7.15 -8.50
CA THR A 1025 34.58 6.62 -8.25
C THR A 1025 33.99 7.10 -6.93
N THR A 1026 34.79 7.10 -5.86
CA THR A 1026 34.39 7.61 -4.54
C THR A 1026 34.08 9.10 -4.62
N GLU A 1027 34.91 9.87 -5.31
CA GLU A 1027 34.71 11.31 -5.50
C GLU A 1027 33.42 11.60 -6.29
N LEU A 1028 33.15 10.87 -7.39
CA LEU A 1028 31.89 10.96 -8.13
C LEU A 1028 30.66 10.65 -7.25
N LEU A 1029 30.67 9.50 -6.57
CA LEU A 1029 29.49 9.03 -5.84
C LEU A 1029 29.24 9.88 -4.58
N THR A 1030 30.30 10.36 -3.91
CA THR A 1030 30.17 11.33 -2.81
C THR A 1030 29.43 12.62 -3.25
N LEU A 1031 29.65 13.12 -4.48
CA LEU A 1031 28.92 14.31 -4.99
C LEU A 1031 27.40 14.07 -5.08
N VAL A 1032 26.98 12.87 -5.49
CA VAL A 1032 25.55 12.51 -5.61
C VAL A 1032 24.93 12.26 -4.23
N GLN A 1033 25.67 11.60 -3.33
CA GLN A 1033 25.23 11.28 -1.97
C GLN A 1033 24.92 12.53 -1.12
N THR A 1034 25.55 13.69 -1.40
CA THR A 1034 25.34 14.96 -0.69
C THR A 1034 23.85 15.35 -0.58
N GLY A 1035 23.07 15.23 -1.66
CA GLY A 1035 21.66 15.61 -1.63
C GLY A 1035 20.81 14.67 -0.78
N PHE A 1036 21.08 13.37 -0.81
CA PHE A 1036 20.40 12.37 0.03
C PHE A 1036 20.68 12.59 1.53
N ALA A 1037 21.90 13.01 1.88
CA ALA A 1037 22.28 13.26 3.27
C ALA A 1037 21.48 14.39 3.95
N VAL A 1038 21.00 15.38 3.19
CA VAL A 1038 20.13 16.44 3.72
C VAL A 1038 18.82 15.85 4.24
N PHE A 1039 18.18 14.98 3.46
CA PHE A 1039 16.90 14.38 3.85
C PHE A 1039 17.08 13.23 4.85
N ASP A 1040 18.17 12.47 4.78
CA ASP A 1040 18.56 11.53 5.85
C ASP A 1040 18.73 12.26 7.20
N TYR A 1041 19.26 13.49 7.22
CA TYR A 1041 19.37 14.33 8.43
C TYR A 1041 18.00 14.86 8.89
N LEU A 1042 17.25 15.51 8.01
CA LEU A 1042 15.96 16.14 8.35
C LEU A 1042 14.93 15.13 8.93
N ASN A 1043 14.97 13.87 8.46
CA ASN A 1043 14.10 12.79 8.95
C ASN A 1043 14.63 12.05 10.19
N THR A 1044 15.71 12.53 10.83
CA THR A 1044 16.06 12.05 12.19
C THR A 1044 15.01 12.52 13.21
N PRO A 1045 14.76 11.77 14.30
CA PRO A 1045 13.67 12.08 15.23
C PRO A 1045 13.75 13.50 15.80
N GLU A 1046 14.93 13.91 16.26
CA GLU A 1046 15.17 15.22 16.87
C GLU A 1046 15.04 16.36 15.85
N ALA A 1047 15.57 16.18 14.65
CA ALA A 1047 15.39 17.13 13.54
C ALA A 1047 13.91 17.28 13.15
N THR A 1048 13.17 16.18 13.07
CA THR A 1048 11.73 16.17 12.78
C THR A 1048 10.91 16.83 13.91
N ILE A 1049 11.31 16.66 15.18
CA ILE A 1049 10.67 17.36 16.30
C ILE A 1049 10.94 18.87 16.19
N MET A 1050 12.20 19.30 16.07
CA MET A 1050 12.55 20.72 15.96
C MET A 1050 11.92 21.40 14.72
N TRP A 1051 11.86 20.71 13.58
CA TRP A 1051 11.16 21.17 12.37
C TRP A 1051 9.69 21.52 12.64
N ASN A 1052 8.97 20.61 13.30
CA ASN A 1052 7.57 20.82 13.66
C ASN A 1052 7.41 21.85 14.80
N THR A 1053 8.36 21.96 15.73
CA THR A 1053 8.42 23.02 16.75
C THR A 1053 8.54 24.40 16.12
N VAL A 1054 9.49 24.62 15.20
CA VAL A 1054 9.67 25.93 14.52
C VAL A 1054 8.41 26.31 13.74
N ARG A 1055 7.85 25.40 12.94
CA ARG A 1055 6.62 25.68 12.16
C ARG A 1055 5.42 26.01 13.05
N SER A 1056 5.28 25.33 14.19
CA SER A 1056 4.22 25.57 15.16
C SER A 1056 4.39 26.89 15.91
N ASN A 1057 5.63 27.22 16.30
CA ASN A 1057 5.95 28.48 16.97
C ASN A 1057 5.69 29.68 16.05
N VAL A 1058 6.12 29.62 14.79
CA VAL A 1058 5.83 30.68 13.80
C VAL A 1058 4.32 30.85 13.63
N ARG A 1059 3.54 29.76 13.48
CA ARG A 1059 2.08 29.86 13.40
C ARG A 1059 1.46 30.52 14.65
N LEU A 1060 1.95 30.18 15.84
CA LEU A 1060 1.48 30.79 17.10
C LEU A 1060 1.79 32.29 17.17
N GLN A 1061 2.97 32.73 16.72
CA GLN A 1061 3.28 34.16 16.66
C GLN A 1061 2.44 34.88 15.60
N LEU A 1062 2.23 34.26 14.43
CA LEU A 1062 1.33 34.81 13.40
C LEU A 1062 -0.11 34.97 13.92
N ARG A 1063 -0.62 34.04 14.74
CA ARG A 1063 -1.88 34.26 15.45
C ARG A 1063 -1.85 35.50 16.34
N TYR A 1064 -0.83 35.66 17.18
CA TYR A 1064 -0.72 36.82 18.05
C TYR A 1064 -0.64 38.14 17.27
N ILE A 1065 -0.04 38.12 16.07
CA ILE A 1065 0.02 39.25 15.14
C ILE A 1065 -1.36 39.54 14.54
N GLU A 1066 -2.14 38.52 14.18
CA GLU A 1066 -3.53 38.68 13.76
C GLU A 1066 -4.40 39.30 14.85
N ASP A 1067 -4.34 38.72 16.07
CA ASP A 1067 -5.08 39.16 17.25
C ASP A 1067 -4.70 40.63 17.64
N ALA A 1068 -3.44 41.03 17.45
CA ALA A 1068 -2.93 42.35 17.82
C ALA A 1068 -3.13 43.46 16.76
N PHE A 1069 -3.19 43.11 15.47
CA PHE A 1069 -3.38 44.06 14.36
C PHE A 1069 -4.73 43.94 13.65
N GLY A 1070 -5.65 43.10 14.16
CA GLY A 1070 -7.01 42.96 13.63
C GLY A 1070 -7.09 42.28 12.27
N VAL A 1071 -6.15 41.39 11.93
CA VAL A 1071 -6.14 40.68 10.65
C VAL A 1071 -7.23 39.58 10.68
N PRO A 1072 -8.27 39.66 9.83
CA PRO A 1072 -9.42 38.76 9.93
C PRO A 1072 -9.12 37.35 9.41
N ASN A 1073 -10.01 36.40 9.73
CA ASN A 1073 -10.10 35.08 9.12
C ASN A 1073 -8.82 34.22 9.18
N GLN A 1074 -7.99 34.43 10.21
CA GLN A 1074 -6.72 33.72 10.45
C GLN A 1074 -5.79 33.74 9.22
N LEU A 1075 -5.74 34.88 8.52
CA LEU A 1075 -5.16 34.96 7.19
C LEU A 1075 -3.63 34.77 7.17
N LEU A 1076 -2.88 35.30 8.14
CA LEU A 1076 -1.42 35.08 8.25
C LEU A 1076 -1.10 33.62 8.57
N GLN A 1077 -1.83 32.99 9.49
CA GLN A 1077 -1.67 31.58 9.84
C GLN A 1077 -1.99 30.66 8.66
N ARG A 1078 -3.08 30.94 7.92
CA ARG A 1078 -3.47 30.18 6.74
C ARG A 1078 -2.48 30.36 5.60
N TRP A 1079 -1.94 31.56 5.40
CA TRP A 1079 -0.83 31.80 4.48
C TRP A 1079 0.43 31.01 4.88
N TRP A 1080 0.74 30.88 6.16
CA TRP A 1080 1.92 30.13 6.62
C TRP A 1080 1.74 28.61 6.47
N GLN A 1081 0.52 28.10 6.68
CA GLN A 1081 0.20 26.72 6.35
C GLN A 1081 0.37 26.48 4.84
N LEU A 1082 -0.29 27.28 3.99
CA LEU A 1082 -0.21 27.17 2.53
C LEU A 1082 1.23 27.25 2.01
N PHE A 1083 1.97 28.28 2.45
CA PHE A 1083 3.36 28.49 2.09
C PHE A 1083 4.24 27.30 2.48
N THR A 1084 4.15 26.81 3.73
CA THR A 1084 5.01 25.68 4.14
C THR A 1084 4.60 24.35 3.48
N GLU A 1085 3.32 24.14 3.18
CA GLU A 1085 2.87 22.96 2.44
C GLU A 1085 3.41 22.98 1.00
N GLU A 1086 3.21 24.07 0.24
CA GLU A 1086 3.66 24.17 -1.15
C GLU A 1086 5.19 24.31 -1.29
N TYR A 1087 5.83 25.15 -0.48
CA TYR A 1087 7.27 25.45 -0.62
C TYR A 1087 8.16 24.26 -0.26
N PHE A 1088 7.82 23.50 0.79
CA PHE A 1088 8.58 22.29 1.13
C PHE A 1088 8.29 21.12 0.16
N ALA A 1089 7.07 21.00 -0.37
CA ALA A 1089 6.78 20.06 -1.45
C ALA A 1089 7.55 20.39 -2.74
N LEU A 1090 7.68 21.68 -3.07
CA LEU A 1090 8.51 22.17 -4.18
C LEU A 1090 10.00 21.87 -4.00
N ILE A 1091 10.56 22.08 -2.80
CA ILE A 1091 11.96 21.71 -2.50
C ILE A 1091 12.17 20.21 -2.66
N GLN A 1092 11.25 19.39 -2.12
CA GLN A 1092 11.29 17.93 -2.28
C GLN A 1092 11.23 17.53 -3.76
N ARG A 1093 10.35 18.14 -4.55
CA ARG A 1093 10.19 17.92 -5.98
C ARG A 1093 11.48 18.25 -6.75
N ARG A 1094 12.03 19.44 -6.55
CA ARG A 1094 13.31 19.87 -7.15
C ARG A 1094 14.51 19.02 -6.71
N ALA A 1095 14.50 18.52 -5.47
CA ALA A 1095 15.54 17.62 -4.97
C ALA A 1095 15.48 16.24 -5.64
N ARG A 1096 14.28 15.70 -5.87
CA ARG A 1096 14.08 14.46 -6.64
C ARG A 1096 14.49 14.64 -8.10
N GLU A 1097 14.03 15.71 -8.76
CA GLU A 1097 14.42 16.09 -10.13
C GLU A 1097 15.94 16.19 -10.28
N TRP A 1098 16.62 16.92 -9.37
CA TRP A 1098 18.08 17.03 -9.37
C TRP A 1098 18.78 15.70 -9.13
N ALA A 1099 18.29 14.87 -8.20
CA ALA A 1099 18.93 13.60 -7.86
C ALA A 1099 18.80 12.59 -8.99
N ASP A 1100 17.67 12.60 -9.71
CA ASP A 1100 17.46 11.75 -10.89
C ASP A 1100 18.38 12.17 -12.06
N GLU A 1101 18.46 13.48 -12.35
CA GLU A 1101 19.41 14.06 -13.32
C GLU A 1101 20.88 13.75 -12.93
N ALA A 1102 21.21 13.85 -11.64
CA ALA A 1102 22.54 13.52 -11.11
C ALA A 1102 22.89 12.03 -11.26
N ILE A 1103 21.92 11.14 -11.06
CA ILE A 1103 22.10 9.69 -11.21
C ILE A 1103 22.36 9.31 -12.67
N ASP A 1104 21.58 9.85 -13.62
CA ASP A 1104 21.82 9.58 -15.05
C ASP A 1104 23.16 10.14 -15.53
N ILE A 1105 23.51 11.36 -15.12
CA ILE A 1105 24.78 11.98 -15.54
C ILE A 1105 26.00 11.34 -14.88
N ALA A 1106 25.85 10.74 -13.69
CA ALA A 1106 26.88 9.89 -13.09
C ALA A 1106 27.03 8.55 -13.82
N GLY A 1107 25.92 7.93 -14.27
CA GLY A 1107 25.92 6.61 -14.90
C GLY A 1107 26.23 6.62 -16.41
N ALA A 1108 25.81 7.64 -17.15
CA ALA A 1108 25.87 7.66 -18.61
C ALA A 1108 27.28 7.42 -19.18
N PRO A 1109 28.37 8.07 -18.69
CA PRO A 1109 29.71 7.78 -19.20
C PRO A 1109 30.19 6.34 -18.96
N PHE A 1110 29.70 5.67 -17.90
CA PHE A 1110 30.00 4.25 -17.66
C PHE A 1110 29.26 3.36 -18.65
N MET A 1111 27.98 3.66 -18.92
CA MET A 1111 27.18 2.96 -19.92
C MET A 1111 27.74 3.17 -21.34
N ASP A 1112 28.13 4.39 -21.71
CA ASP A 1112 28.78 4.70 -23.00
C ASP A 1112 30.07 3.89 -23.18
N ALA A 1113 30.91 3.84 -22.14
CA ALA A 1113 32.14 3.05 -22.16
C ALA A 1113 31.86 1.54 -22.27
N TYR A 1114 30.86 1.02 -21.55
CA TYR A 1114 30.44 -0.38 -21.62
C TYR A 1114 29.90 -0.75 -23.01
N ASN A 1115 29.04 0.09 -23.58
CA ASN A 1115 28.48 -0.06 -24.92
C ASN A 1115 29.57 0.04 -26.01
N ALA A 1116 30.61 0.83 -25.79
CA ALA A 1116 31.82 0.89 -26.61
C ALA A 1116 32.80 -0.28 -26.36
N GLY A 1117 32.42 -1.31 -25.59
CA GLY A 1117 33.21 -2.51 -25.34
C GLY A 1117 34.37 -2.34 -24.35
N ARG A 1118 34.43 -1.23 -23.59
CA ARG A 1118 35.46 -1.02 -22.56
C ARG A 1118 35.10 -1.75 -21.27
N THR A 1119 35.91 -2.72 -20.89
CA THR A 1119 35.84 -3.34 -19.55
C THR A 1119 36.37 -2.35 -18.51
N LEU A 1120 35.48 -1.86 -17.64
CA LEU A 1120 35.79 -1.01 -16.49
C LEU A 1120 35.62 -1.79 -15.19
N GLN A 1121 36.57 -1.65 -14.26
CA GLN A 1121 36.50 -2.24 -12.91
C GLN A 1121 35.39 -1.61 -12.07
N GLN A 1122 35.19 -0.29 -12.20
CA GLN A 1122 34.26 0.46 -11.33
C GLN A 1122 32.83 0.53 -11.86
N HIS A 1123 32.57 0.13 -13.11
CA HIS A 1123 31.21 0.12 -13.69
C HIS A 1123 30.21 -0.65 -12.82
N GLY A 1124 30.59 -1.85 -12.36
CA GLY A 1124 29.73 -2.66 -11.48
C GLY A 1124 29.36 -1.91 -10.18
N PRO A 1125 30.34 -1.51 -9.35
CA PRO A 1125 30.09 -0.75 -8.13
C PRO A 1125 29.26 0.52 -8.34
N VAL A 1126 29.59 1.33 -9.37
CA VAL A 1126 28.88 2.58 -9.69
C VAL A 1126 27.43 2.30 -10.03
N MET A 1127 27.16 1.46 -11.03
CA MET A 1127 25.78 1.22 -11.48
C MET A 1127 24.93 0.54 -10.41
N ALA A 1128 25.53 -0.22 -9.49
CA ALA A 1128 24.83 -0.76 -8.32
C ALA A 1128 24.46 0.32 -7.28
N ALA A 1129 25.36 1.26 -6.98
CA ALA A 1129 25.05 2.36 -6.06
C ALA A 1129 23.98 3.30 -6.62
N LEU A 1130 24.12 3.67 -7.90
CA LEU A 1130 23.17 4.51 -8.63
C LEU A 1130 21.77 3.87 -8.73
N SER A 1131 21.67 2.56 -8.97
CA SER A 1131 20.39 1.86 -9.04
C SER A 1131 19.66 1.80 -7.70
N VAL A 1132 20.38 1.63 -6.59
CA VAL A 1132 19.78 1.68 -5.24
C VAL A 1132 19.26 3.08 -4.91
N TRP A 1133 20.02 4.14 -5.21
CA TRP A 1133 19.53 5.51 -4.99
C TRP A 1133 18.31 5.85 -5.84
N ARG A 1134 18.23 5.40 -7.09
CA ARG A 1134 17.03 5.57 -7.92
C ARG A 1134 15.84 4.77 -7.39
N ALA A 1135 16.05 3.53 -6.93
CA ALA A 1135 15.00 2.73 -6.31
C ALA A 1135 14.51 3.29 -4.95
N GLN A 1136 15.37 4.01 -4.22
CA GLN A 1136 15.06 4.64 -2.93
C GLN A 1136 14.67 6.13 -3.04
N LEU A 1137 14.57 6.68 -4.26
CA LEU A 1137 14.48 8.12 -4.51
C LEU A 1137 13.30 8.77 -3.76
N GLU A 1138 12.11 8.17 -3.85
CA GLU A 1138 10.91 8.71 -3.20
C GLU A 1138 10.91 8.53 -1.68
N GLN A 1139 11.51 7.44 -1.19
CA GLN A 1139 11.57 7.13 0.23
C GLN A 1139 12.55 8.07 0.95
N ARG A 1140 13.75 8.25 0.39
CA ARG A 1140 14.84 8.99 1.03
C ARG A 1140 14.80 10.49 0.76
N ILE A 1141 14.32 10.94 -0.41
CA ILE A 1141 14.10 12.37 -0.66
C ILE A 1141 12.65 12.69 -0.31
N SER A 1142 12.41 12.79 1.00
CA SER A 1142 11.12 13.07 1.63
C SER A 1142 11.29 14.16 2.70
N MET A 1143 10.34 15.10 2.77
CA MET A 1143 10.33 16.12 3.83
C MET A 1143 9.83 15.54 5.16
N PRO A 1144 10.26 16.09 6.32
CA PRO A 1144 9.83 15.60 7.63
C PRO A 1144 8.31 15.56 7.77
N VAL A 1145 7.82 14.46 8.36
CA VAL A 1145 6.38 14.24 8.56
C VAL A 1145 5.78 15.41 9.34
N ASN A 1146 4.77 16.06 8.75
CA ASN A 1146 4.04 17.14 9.39
C ASN A 1146 3.11 16.59 10.49
N THR A 1147 3.60 16.57 11.73
CA THR A 1147 2.83 16.21 12.92
C THR A 1147 2.13 17.42 13.57
N GLY A 1148 2.31 18.62 12.99
CA GLY A 1148 1.60 19.82 13.41
C GLY A 1148 0.13 19.83 12.98
N TRP A 1149 -0.74 20.27 13.88
CA TRP A 1149 -2.17 20.45 13.61
C TRP A 1149 -2.43 21.30 12.35
N ARG A 1150 -3.23 20.76 11.43
CA ARG A 1150 -3.83 21.54 10.33
C ARG A 1150 -4.90 22.48 10.88
N LEU A 1151 -5.06 23.66 10.28
CA LEU A 1151 -6.28 24.45 10.49
C LEU A 1151 -7.47 23.75 9.79
N PRO A 1152 -8.71 23.90 10.31
CA PRO A 1152 -9.90 23.53 9.56
C PRO A 1152 -9.93 24.28 8.22
N GLU A 1153 -10.30 23.59 7.13
CA GLU A 1153 -10.53 24.28 5.86
C GLU A 1153 -11.77 25.18 5.96
N LEU A 1154 -11.80 26.29 5.22
CA LEU A 1154 -12.95 27.18 5.25
C LEU A 1154 -14.12 26.55 4.51
N GLY A 1155 -15.16 26.20 5.26
CA GLY A 1155 -16.52 26.31 4.74
C GLY A 1155 -16.82 27.77 4.36
N ASP A 1156 -17.73 27.95 3.41
CA ASP A 1156 -18.22 29.26 3.00
C ASP A 1156 -19.00 29.94 4.13
N GLY A 1157 -18.87 31.26 4.20
CA GLY A 1157 -19.10 32.00 5.45
C GLY A 1157 -20.56 32.26 5.79
N SER A 1158 -21.24 31.34 6.47
CA SER A 1158 -22.54 31.63 7.11
C SER A 1158 -22.78 30.93 8.46
N GLY A 1159 -22.49 31.63 9.57
CA GLY A 1159 -23.12 31.40 10.88
C GLY A 1159 -22.25 30.79 11.99
N GLY A 1160 -22.40 31.31 13.22
CA GLY A 1160 -21.96 30.67 14.47
C GLY A 1160 -20.50 30.89 14.89
N GLY A 1161 -20.24 31.90 15.72
CA GLY A 1161 -18.92 32.07 16.36
C GLY A 1161 -18.76 31.22 17.63
N PRO A 1162 -17.64 30.49 17.83
CA PRO A 1162 -17.40 29.67 19.02
C PRO A 1162 -16.78 30.46 20.19
N GLY A 1163 -17.09 30.05 21.42
CA GLY A 1163 -16.50 30.60 22.65
C GLY A 1163 -15.10 30.05 22.99
N PRO A 1164 -14.40 30.63 23.98
CA PRO A 1164 -13.02 30.27 24.31
C PRO A 1164 -12.92 28.93 25.07
N MET A 1165 -12.08 28.01 24.57
CA MET A 1165 -11.64 26.84 25.33
C MET A 1165 -10.47 27.19 26.26
N GLY A 1166 -10.51 26.67 27.50
CA GLY A 1166 -9.43 26.81 28.49
C GLY A 1166 -8.37 25.71 28.37
N PHE A 1167 -7.14 26.02 28.85
CA PHE A 1167 -6.02 25.07 28.89
C PHE A 1167 -6.03 24.23 30.18
N PRO A 1168 -5.81 22.90 30.12
CA PRO A 1168 -5.41 22.11 31.27
C PRO A 1168 -3.89 22.26 31.52
N GLY A 1169 -3.50 22.56 32.76
CA GLY A 1169 -2.10 22.73 33.16
C GLY A 1169 -1.38 21.40 33.45
N SER A 1170 -0.07 21.36 33.20
CA SER A 1170 0.79 20.21 33.44
C SER A 1170 1.46 20.22 34.81
N SER A 1171 1.44 19.09 35.53
CA SER A 1171 2.35 18.83 36.66
C SER A 1171 2.74 17.35 36.70
N GLY A 1172 4.00 17.05 36.38
CA GLY A 1172 4.57 15.70 36.48
C GLY A 1172 5.32 15.46 37.80
N GLY A 1173 5.48 14.20 38.19
CA GLY A 1173 6.27 13.81 39.36
C GLY A 1173 6.70 12.35 39.29
N PHE A 1174 7.99 12.10 39.08
CA PHE A 1174 8.61 10.78 39.26
C PHE A 1174 8.78 10.48 40.76
N GLY A 1175 8.54 9.23 41.17
CA GLY A 1175 8.80 8.76 42.53
C GLY A 1175 8.62 7.26 42.67
N SER A 1176 9.68 6.54 43.04
CA SER A 1176 9.72 5.08 43.08
C SER A 1176 9.66 4.51 44.50
N SER A 1177 9.10 3.30 44.60
CA SER A 1177 9.45 2.24 45.58
C SER A 1177 9.25 2.47 47.09
N GLY A 1178 8.76 1.42 47.77
CA GLY A 1178 8.92 1.22 49.21
C GLY A 1178 7.67 1.57 50.03
N GLY A 1179 6.99 0.55 50.54
CA GLY A 1179 5.90 0.72 51.50
C GLY A 1179 6.27 0.20 52.90
N SER A 1180 5.85 0.91 53.94
CA SER A 1180 5.53 0.37 55.28
C SER A 1180 5.15 1.51 56.25
N GLY A 1181 4.39 1.19 57.30
CA GLY A 1181 4.39 1.98 58.54
C GLY A 1181 3.27 3.02 58.73
N SER A 1182 2.31 2.65 59.60
CA SER A 1182 1.91 3.40 60.81
C SER A 1182 2.63 4.74 61.15
N SER A 1183 1.98 5.75 61.73
CA SER A 1183 0.59 5.90 62.21
C SER A 1183 0.34 7.33 62.74
N SER A 1184 -0.93 7.68 63.02
CA SER A 1184 -1.40 8.61 64.07
C SER A 1184 -0.71 9.99 64.26
N GLY A 1185 -1.38 11.14 64.18
CA GLY A 1185 -2.81 11.41 63.98
C GLY A 1185 -3.27 12.68 64.71
N SER A 1186 -4.54 13.07 64.52
CA SER A 1186 -5.26 14.20 65.16
C SER A 1186 -4.71 15.63 64.92
N GLY A 1187 -5.54 16.63 64.60
CA GLY A 1187 -6.99 16.60 64.34
C GLY A 1187 -7.63 17.99 64.38
N SER A 1188 -8.97 18.03 64.27
CA SER A 1188 -9.85 19.24 64.34
C SER A 1188 -9.71 20.22 63.14
N THR A 1189 -10.77 20.85 62.59
CA THR A 1189 -12.23 20.71 62.84
C THR A 1189 -13.05 21.09 61.59
N SER A 1190 -14.35 20.75 61.61
CA SER A 1190 -15.49 21.24 60.79
C SER A 1190 -15.32 22.51 59.92
N GLY A 1191 -15.94 22.60 58.72
CA GLY A 1191 -16.80 21.64 58.03
C GLY A 1191 -17.76 22.28 57.00
N SER A 1192 -18.50 21.43 56.27
CA SER A 1192 -19.73 21.71 55.49
C SER A 1192 -19.83 22.96 54.59
N GLY A 1193 -19.87 22.73 53.26
CA GLY A 1193 -20.99 23.24 52.46
C GLY A 1193 -20.73 24.35 51.43
N SER A 1194 -20.34 23.96 50.21
CA SER A 1194 -20.93 24.41 48.94
C SER A 1194 -20.64 23.34 47.88
#